data_AF-A0A3B9KKA6-F1
#
_entry.id   AF-A0A3B9KKA6-F1
#
_cell.length_a   1.000
_cell.length_b   1.000
_cell.length_c   1.000
_cell.angle_alpha   90.00
_cell.angle_beta   90.00
_cell.angle_gamma   90.00
#
_symmetry.space_group_name_H-M   'P 1'
#
loop_
_entity.id
_entity.type
_entity.pdbx_description
1 polymer ?
#
loop_
_entity_poly.entity_id
_entity_poly.type
_entity_poly.pdbx_seq_one_letter_code
_entity_poly.pdbx_strand_id
1 'polypeptide(L)'
;MRNTKCNLHVLIVLFTMLALVFPNATPSVFAQNTPQPETVTIAGTMQSELGCDGDWMTNCEITNLIFDANSDIWKGTFEVTPGNDQDKKGPRYKVALDGSWSENYGMNAKRDGADIPLVVTEPTMVTFYYDHKTHVITDDYNTPIIVAVGDFQTQLGCSQNDDPNCLRAWLQDPEGDGSFTFATSALKAGTYSIALAISQKSVTTILDETSFTVASDNDEVFFSYDLANEELYISTTGAPKGNLNAQKAIWVNQDTILWDVIGSSRYQYALVYSPEAALELTADGISGGTEIPLSYTESGPGDEVLTQNPHLKGYSAFKLAEANLDEVPQMLRGQLAVVARYTSGKMVDATGVQIAGVLDDLYTYSGKLGVEFVDGTPTLRVWAPTAISVGVWLYDNAMLTTGQFYPMERNDATGVFSITGEPTWKNKFYLYEVKVFVPKTGKIETNLVTDPYSFSLSMNSTRSQIVDLSDPALKPAGWDALEKPTLVNPEDSVIYELHVRDFSISDESVPPKYRGKFMAFTVDDSNGMQHLKALAEAGLTHIHLLPAFDIASVNENYSTWKSVDEDLLKTYGPASELQAQAVALIKGQDGFNWGYDPYHYTTPEGSYATNPFGYVRILEFREMVQALNQNGLRVVMDVVYNHTSQSGQDEKSVLDKIVPGYYHRLDAEGNVETSTCCQNTATEHRMMEKLMVDSVVTWATEYKVDGFRFDLMGHHMLSNMQAVRDALDALTLEKDGVDGKSIYVYGEGWDFGEVAKNARGVNATQLNIGGTGIGVFNDRLRDGVRGGNPFDDPRLQGFSTGLYLFPNDAETQDPQEQLAKLLDYADWIRIGLAGNLKNYTLTQKDGKTVDGRQILYNNTPAGYTLDPQENIVYVSAHDNETIFDAVQLKAPAEASLADRIRMNNLALSVPMFSQGVPFFHAGDDILRSKSLDRNSYDSGDWFNRLDWTYQTNNWGVGLPIEGMDRWDIYAPLLADPALKPSPQQITNAASVFKEFLQIRKSSPLFRLTTEEQVMDTVSFLNTGPEQIPGLIVMRLVDTNQIDPNYSEILVFFNASQDTITFSDSTWIGAGFALHPVLVNSVDAIATRAAFNSTAGTFSIPPLTTSVFVWED
;
A
#
# COMPACT_ATOMS: atom_id res chain seq x y z
N MET A 1 56.60 -23.36 -2.34
CA MET A 1 57.54 -23.38 -1.20
C MET A 1 57.10 -22.32 -0.19
N ARG A 2 56.68 -22.77 1.01
CA ARG A 2 56.59 -22.08 2.32
C ARG A 2 55.84 -20.73 2.37
N ASN A 3 54.65 -20.69 2.99
CA ASN A 3 54.38 -20.33 4.41
C ASN A 3 54.92 -18.92 4.74
N THR A 4 54.11 -17.94 5.18
CA THR A 4 53.37 -17.95 6.45
C THR A 4 52.37 -16.79 6.59
N LYS A 5 51.19 -17.13 7.15
CA LYS A 5 50.42 -16.48 8.24
C LYS A 5 49.64 -15.16 8.03
N CYS A 6 48.32 -15.35 8.13
CA CYS A 6 47.25 -14.47 8.60
C CYS A 6 47.61 -13.44 9.68
N ASN A 7 47.00 -12.24 9.63
CA ASN A 7 45.78 -11.97 10.41
C ASN A 7 45.16 -10.59 10.08
N LEU A 8 43.84 -10.65 9.86
CA LEU A 8 42.82 -9.72 10.37
C LEU A 8 42.92 -8.23 9.97
N HIS A 9 42.18 -7.83 8.93
CA HIS A 9 41.57 -6.52 8.83
C HIS A 9 40.07 -6.73 8.63
N VAL A 10 39.32 -6.49 9.69
CA VAL A 10 37.87 -6.32 9.67
C VAL A 10 37.63 -4.95 9.03
N LEU A 11 37.14 -4.93 7.80
CA LEU A 11 36.69 -3.71 7.13
C LEU A 11 35.21 -3.55 7.45
N ILE A 12 34.89 -2.71 8.44
CA ILE A 12 33.52 -2.26 8.71
C ILE A 12 33.15 -1.30 7.57
N VAL A 13 32.23 -1.76 6.73
CA VAL A 13 31.51 -0.94 5.75
C VAL A 13 30.44 -0.19 6.53
N LEU A 14 30.66 1.10 6.80
CA LEU A 14 29.66 1.98 7.39
C LEU A 14 28.63 2.32 6.30
N PHE A 15 27.36 1.98 6.57
CA PHE A 15 26.19 2.46 5.87
C PHE A 15 26.10 3.98 6.00
N THR A 16 26.20 4.73 4.91
CA THR A 16 25.71 6.11 4.82
C THR A 16 24.19 6.07 4.58
N MET A 17 23.42 6.02 5.67
CA MET A 17 22.03 6.49 5.68
C MET A 17 22.06 8.01 5.71
N LEU A 18 21.81 8.65 4.56
CA LEU A 18 21.44 10.07 4.51
C LEU A 18 19.96 10.15 4.92
N ALA A 19 19.70 10.48 6.18
CA ALA A 19 18.41 10.98 6.61
C ALA A 19 18.38 12.49 6.29
N LEU A 20 17.66 12.86 5.23
CA LEU A 20 17.30 14.24 4.93
C LEU A 20 15.93 14.49 5.56
N VAL A 21 15.92 15.14 6.71
CA VAL A 21 14.73 15.71 7.35
C VAL A 21 14.59 17.15 6.80
N PHE A 22 13.35 17.61 6.61
CA PHE A 22 13.00 18.91 6.00
C PHE A 22 12.55 19.89 7.10
N PRO A 23 12.71 21.22 6.91
CA PRO A 23 12.31 22.17 7.93
C PRO A 23 10.81 22.35 7.80
N ASN A 24 10.07 22.05 8.84
CA ASN A 24 8.90 22.87 9.10
C ASN A 24 9.40 24.30 9.39
N ALA A 25 8.61 25.34 9.13
CA ALA A 25 8.87 26.64 9.69
C ALA A 25 7.53 27.34 9.85
N THR A 26 7.08 27.40 11.09
CA THR A 26 6.23 28.46 11.67
C THR A 26 6.35 28.37 13.19
N PRO A 27 6.20 29.46 13.95
CA PRO A 27 6.39 30.87 13.65
C PRO A 27 7.80 31.31 14.08
N SER A 28 8.19 32.56 13.81
CA SER A 28 9.10 33.24 14.73
C SER A 28 8.53 33.05 16.15
N VAL A 29 9.24 32.31 17.00
CA VAL A 29 8.83 32.05 18.38
C VAL A 29 8.61 33.41 19.05
N PHE A 30 7.35 33.82 19.19
CA PHE A 30 7.03 34.86 20.15
C PHE A 30 7.50 34.32 21.48
N ALA A 31 8.51 34.96 22.08
CA ALA A 31 9.04 34.59 23.38
C ALA A 31 7.89 34.21 24.31
N GLN A 32 7.84 32.93 24.69
CA GLN A 32 6.93 32.49 25.74
C GLN A 32 7.32 33.30 26.99
N ASN A 33 6.42 34.17 27.45
CA ASN A 33 6.62 34.93 28.70
C ASN A 33 6.36 34.05 29.94
N THR A 34 6.53 32.74 29.82
CA THR A 34 6.48 31.81 30.95
C THR A 34 7.79 31.95 31.72
N PRO A 35 7.76 31.98 33.06
CA PRO A 35 8.97 31.91 33.86
C PRO A 35 9.81 30.68 33.47
N GLN A 36 11.13 30.76 33.64
CA GLN A 36 12.00 29.59 33.54
C GLN A 36 11.49 28.48 34.48
N PRO A 37 11.53 27.21 34.06
CA PRO A 37 11.15 26.08 34.91
C PRO A 37 12.06 26.01 36.15
N GLU A 38 11.58 25.39 37.22
CA GLU A 38 12.39 25.17 38.42
C GLU A 38 13.48 24.11 38.14
N THR A 39 13.15 23.08 37.36
CA THR A 39 14.10 22.05 36.92
C THR A 39 13.92 21.65 35.47
N VAL A 40 15.03 21.26 34.85
CA VAL A 40 15.09 20.74 33.48
C VAL A 40 15.89 19.45 33.51
N THR A 41 15.21 18.32 33.35
CA THR A 41 15.83 16.99 33.46
C THR A 41 15.97 16.37 32.09
N ILE A 42 17.18 15.93 31.74
CA ILE A 42 17.37 15.03 30.60
C ILE A 42 16.92 13.62 31.01
N ALA A 43 15.80 13.17 30.44
CA ALA A 43 15.23 11.85 30.67
C ALA A 43 15.48 10.95 29.46
N GLY A 44 15.98 9.73 29.67
CA GLY A 44 16.39 8.86 28.58
C GLY A 44 16.99 7.55 29.05
N THR A 45 17.46 6.75 28.09
CA THR A 45 17.99 5.38 28.28
C THR A 45 19.46 5.34 28.75
N MET A 46 20.00 6.48 29.17
CA MET A 46 21.38 6.61 29.68
C MET A 46 21.38 7.01 31.17
N GLN A 47 20.21 7.22 31.76
CA GLN A 47 20.11 7.75 33.12
C GLN A 47 20.62 6.73 34.14
N SER A 48 20.34 5.44 33.94
CA SER A 48 20.82 4.40 34.84
C SER A 48 22.35 4.32 34.87
N GLU A 49 23.01 4.46 33.72
CA GLU A 49 24.46 4.49 33.58
C GLU A 49 25.09 5.76 34.17
N LEU A 50 24.36 6.88 34.12
CA LEU A 50 24.76 8.16 34.74
C LEU A 50 24.56 8.15 36.27
N GLY A 51 23.89 7.14 36.82
CA GLY A 51 23.72 6.92 38.26
C GLY A 51 22.31 7.16 38.81
N CYS A 52 21.31 7.35 37.95
CA CYS A 52 19.90 7.40 38.35
C CYS A 52 19.38 6.00 38.75
N ASP A 53 18.27 5.96 39.49
CA ASP A 53 17.62 4.70 39.93
C ASP A 53 17.02 3.88 38.77
N GLY A 54 16.89 4.47 37.58
CA GLY A 54 16.39 3.84 36.36
C GLY A 54 16.39 4.82 35.18
N ASP A 55 15.94 4.35 34.03
CA ASP A 55 15.78 5.15 32.80
C ASP A 55 14.42 5.86 32.74
N TRP A 56 14.35 6.92 31.92
CA TRP A 56 13.15 7.75 31.72
C TRP A 56 12.58 8.38 33.00
N MET A 57 13.44 8.63 33.98
CA MET A 57 13.12 9.24 35.27
C MET A 57 13.09 10.77 35.15
N THR A 58 11.91 11.37 35.21
CA THR A 58 11.73 12.83 35.09
C THR A 58 12.28 13.61 36.28
N ASN A 59 12.42 12.97 37.43
CA ASN A 59 12.84 13.57 38.69
C ASN A 59 14.27 13.18 39.10
N CYS A 60 15.09 12.64 38.19
CA CYS A 60 16.48 12.32 38.50
C CYS A 60 17.35 13.58 38.55
N GLU A 61 17.76 14.00 39.74
CA GLU A 61 18.59 15.20 39.94
C GLU A 61 19.97 15.10 39.27
N ILE A 62 20.49 13.89 39.04
CA ILE A 62 21.81 13.66 38.45
C ILE A 62 21.87 14.14 36.99
N THR A 63 20.74 14.07 36.28
CA THR A 63 20.61 14.50 34.88
C THR A 63 19.90 15.84 34.75
N ASN A 64 19.88 16.65 35.81
CA ASN A 64 19.42 18.03 35.74
C ASN A 64 20.42 18.89 34.96
N LEU A 65 19.89 19.69 34.05
CA LEU A 65 20.64 20.77 33.42
C LEU A 65 20.79 21.95 34.39
N ILE A 66 21.83 22.73 34.19
CA ILE A 66 22.11 23.95 34.95
C ILE A 66 21.77 25.15 34.07
N PHE A 67 20.96 26.06 34.61
CA PHE A 67 20.65 27.31 33.93
C PHE A 67 21.87 28.24 33.87
N ASP A 68 22.31 28.56 32.65
CA ASP A 68 23.37 29.53 32.38
C ASP A 68 22.77 30.91 32.08
N ALA A 69 22.77 31.80 33.08
CA ALA A 69 22.21 33.14 32.94
C ALA A 69 22.91 34.04 31.90
N ASN A 70 24.20 33.79 31.59
CA ASN A 70 24.90 34.54 30.54
C ASN A 70 24.34 34.19 29.16
N SER A 71 23.96 32.92 28.97
CA SER A 71 23.38 32.41 27.73
C SER A 71 21.85 32.45 27.69
N ASP A 72 21.19 32.52 28.86
CA ASP A 72 19.75 32.32 29.03
C ASP A 72 19.26 30.92 28.59
N ILE A 73 20.11 29.90 28.77
CA ILE A 73 19.93 28.52 28.29
C ILE A 73 20.23 27.53 29.42
N TRP A 74 19.51 26.42 29.48
CA TRP A 74 19.83 25.29 30.35
C TRP A 74 20.85 24.38 29.68
N LYS A 75 21.94 24.03 30.38
CA LYS A 75 22.96 23.14 29.82
C LYS A 75 23.58 22.21 30.86
N GLY A 76 24.07 21.07 30.40
CA GLY A 76 24.69 20.05 31.25
C GLY A 76 25.56 19.12 30.42
N THR A 77 26.73 18.77 30.94
CA THR A 77 27.66 17.87 30.25
C THR A 77 27.75 16.56 31.02
N PHE A 78 27.50 15.45 30.32
CA PHE A 78 27.49 14.12 30.89
C PHE A 78 28.36 13.17 30.05
N GLU A 79 28.98 12.19 30.69
CA GLU A 79 29.71 11.13 29.98
C GLU A 79 28.72 10.08 29.48
N VAL A 80 28.41 10.10 28.19
CA VAL A 80 27.50 9.15 27.55
C VAL A 80 28.32 7.95 27.08
N THR A 81 27.96 6.76 27.54
CA THR A 81 28.63 5.51 27.17
C THR A 81 27.92 4.80 26.01
N PRO A 82 28.65 4.04 25.17
CA PRO A 82 28.03 3.25 24.10
C PRO A 82 27.19 2.10 24.67
N GLY A 83 25.88 2.28 24.64
CA GLY A 83 24.86 1.24 24.63
C GLY A 83 24.59 0.49 25.94
N ASN A 84 23.31 0.44 26.32
CA ASN A 84 22.64 -0.76 26.84
C ASN A 84 21.09 -0.68 26.71
N ASP A 85 20.55 -0.31 25.54
CA ASP A 85 19.09 -0.36 25.33
C ASP A 85 18.61 -1.81 25.18
N GLN A 86 17.56 -2.18 25.93
CA GLN A 86 16.88 -3.48 25.81
C GLN A 86 16.36 -3.75 24.38
N ASP A 87 16.18 -2.71 23.55
CA ASP A 87 15.68 -2.83 22.18
C ASP A 87 16.73 -2.68 21.06
N LYS A 88 18.03 -2.54 21.40
CA LYS A 88 19.17 -2.36 20.47
C LYS A 88 19.12 -1.11 19.57
N LYS A 89 18.33 -0.07 19.88
CA LYS A 89 18.24 1.16 19.06
C LYS A 89 19.22 2.28 19.44
N GLY A 90 20.05 2.07 20.47
CA GLY A 90 21.04 3.05 20.95
C GLY A 90 20.45 4.07 21.95
N PRO A 91 21.29 4.89 22.61
CA PRO A 91 20.81 5.90 23.57
C PRO A 91 19.76 6.84 22.98
N ARG A 92 18.70 7.12 23.75
CA ARG A 92 17.63 8.05 23.38
C ARG A 92 17.29 8.97 24.54
N TYR A 93 16.93 10.21 24.25
CA TYR A 93 16.62 11.19 25.28
C TYR A 93 15.52 12.19 24.89
N LYS A 94 14.97 12.84 25.92
CA LYS A 94 14.07 13.99 25.88
C LYS A 94 14.33 14.87 27.09
N VAL A 95 13.67 16.02 27.15
CA VAL A 95 13.67 16.87 28.33
C VAL A 95 12.31 16.85 29.02
N ALA A 96 12.31 16.72 30.34
CA ALA A 96 11.14 16.84 31.20
C ALA A 96 11.29 18.06 32.12
N LEU A 97 10.22 18.85 32.27
CA LEU A 97 10.23 20.06 33.08
C LEU A 97 9.61 19.79 34.46
N ASP A 98 10.14 20.47 35.48
CA ASP A 98 9.62 20.49 36.86
C ASP A 98 9.40 19.08 37.46
N GLY A 99 10.25 18.13 37.07
CA GLY A 99 10.26 16.78 37.61
C GLY A 99 9.14 15.86 37.12
N SER A 100 8.39 16.21 36.08
CA SER A 100 7.26 15.39 35.59
C SER A 100 7.11 15.38 34.06
N TRP A 101 6.33 14.42 33.53
CA TRP A 101 6.01 14.35 32.10
C TRP A 101 4.88 15.32 31.67
N SER A 102 4.29 16.11 32.58
CA SER A 102 3.19 17.02 32.22
C SER A 102 3.59 18.07 31.19
N GLU A 103 4.87 18.42 31.16
CA GLU A 103 5.46 19.27 30.13
C GLU A 103 6.85 18.72 29.78
N ASN A 104 6.99 18.29 28.54
CA ASN A 104 8.21 17.65 28.04
C ASN A 104 8.34 17.91 26.54
N TYR A 105 9.58 17.89 26.07
CA TYR A 105 9.92 18.18 24.68
C TYR A 105 10.94 17.17 24.17
N GLY A 106 10.78 16.78 22.90
CA GLY A 106 11.64 15.82 22.23
C GLY A 106 12.01 16.29 20.83
N MET A 107 12.08 15.36 19.89
CA MET A 107 12.40 15.63 18.49
C MET A 107 11.56 16.78 17.94
N ASN A 108 12.23 17.68 17.22
CA ASN A 108 11.67 18.87 16.57
C ASN A 108 10.97 19.87 17.50
N ALA A 109 11.51 20.05 18.72
CA ALA A 109 10.97 20.94 19.77
C ALA A 109 9.47 20.71 20.10
N LYS A 110 8.94 19.54 19.72
CA LYS A 110 7.53 19.22 19.84
C LYS A 110 7.20 18.81 21.27
N ARG A 111 6.14 19.41 21.84
CA ARG A 111 5.57 18.95 23.10
C ARG A 111 5.07 17.52 22.94
N ASP A 112 5.45 16.64 23.86
CA ASP A 112 5.22 15.19 23.73
C ASP A 112 5.81 14.61 22.42
N GLY A 113 6.90 15.22 21.92
CA GLY A 113 7.60 14.83 20.68
C GLY A 113 8.17 13.42 20.71
N ALA A 114 8.80 12.95 19.63
CA ALA A 114 9.49 11.66 19.61
C ALA A 114 10.82 11.72 20.40
N ASP A 115 11.40 10.57 20.74
CA ASP A 115 12.70 10.51 21.43
C ASP A 115 13.84 10.91 20.48
N ILE A 116 14.86 11.58 21.00
CA ILE A 116 16.03 12.02 20.23
C ILE A 116 17.11 10.93 20.32
N PRO A 117 17.52 10.30 19.20
CA PRO A 117 18.56 9.29 19.20
C PRO A 117 19.95 9.93 19.32
N LEU A 118 20.81 9.32 20.13
CA LEU A 118 22.20 9.72 20.35
C LEU A 118 23.11 8.52 20.13
N VAL A 119 23.97 8.58 19.11
CA VAL A 119 24.83 7.46 18.72
C VAL A 119 26.28 7.79 19.07
N VAL A 120 26.76 7.32 20.23
CA VAL A 120 28.17 7.38 20.62
C VAL A 120 28.84 6.02 20.47
N THR A 121 30.06 5.98 19.93
CA THR A 121 30.81 4.73 19.68
C THR A 121 31.84 4.40 20.77
N GLU A 122 32.18 5.37 21.61
CA GLU A 122 33.02 5.24 22.81
C GLU A 122 32.50 6.20 23.91
N PRO A 123 32.83 5.98 25.20
CA PRO A 123 32.45 6.91 26.26
C PRO A 123 32.87 8.34 25.93
N THR A 124 31.90 9.24 25.81
CA THR A 124 32.09 10.60 25.30
C THR A 124 31.40 11.61 26.19
N MET A 125 32.08 12.71 26.51
CA MET A 125 31.44 13.86 27.14
C MET A 125 30.56 14.57 26.11
N VAL A 126 29.26 14.58 26.36
CA VAL A 126 28.24 15.22 25.52
C VAL A 126 27.60 16.34 26.31
N THR A 127 27.53 17.54 25.71
CA THR A 127 26.84 18.68 26.30
C THR A 127 25.44 18.79 25.71
N PHE A 128 24.44 18.79 26.57
CA PHE A 128 23.04 18.95 26.23
C PHE A 128 22.61 20.38 26.48
N TYR A 129 21.76 20.91 25.61
CA TYR A 129 21.25 22.28 25.66
C TYR A 129 19.74 22.27 25.54
N TYR A 130 19.07 23.03 26.42
CA TYR A 130 17.64 23.27 26.36
C TYR A 130 17.34 24.78 26.41
N ASP A 131 16.66 25.27 25.39
CA ASP A 131 16.13 26.63 25.37
C ASP A 131 14.65 26.59 25.77
N HIS A 132 14.31 27.22 26.88
CA HIS A 132 12.92 27.28 27.34
C HIS A 132 12.02 28.13 26.44
N LYS A 133 12.57 29.09 25.68
CA LYS A 133 11.78 29.95 24.81
C LYS A 133 11.28 29.22 23.58
N THR A 134 12.16 28.43 22.96
CA THR A 134 11.90 27.73 21.69
C THR A 134 11.59 26.25 21.89
N HIS A 135 11.78 25.74 23.10
CA HIS A 135 11.66 24.33 23.47
C HIS A 135 12.63 23.39 22.75
N VAL A 136 13.65 23.95 22.09
CA VAL A 136 14.70 23.17 21.43
C VAL A 136 15.54 22.47 22.50
N ILE A 137 15.67 21.16 22.35
CA ILE A 137 16.57 20.29 23.10
C ILE A 137 17.50 19.61 22.11
N THR A 138 18.83 19.74 22.30
CA THR A 138 19.84 19.14 21.43
C THR A 138 21.13 18.82 22.18
N ASP A 139 22.10 18.25 21.47
CA ASP A 139 23.44 17.91 21.95
C ASP A 139 24.54 18.36 20.98
N ASP A 140 25.74 18.63 21.50
CA ASP A 140 26.91 19.05 20.71
C ASP A 140 27.61 17.90 19.94
N TYR A 141 27.08 16.68 20.00
CA TYR A 141 27.70 15.51 19.37
C TYR A 141 27.10 15.23 17.99
N ASN A 142 25.78 15.14 17.91
CA ASN A 142 25.03 14.93 16.68
C ASN A 142 24.81 16.23 15.92
N THR A 143 24.61 17.33 16.64
CA THR A 143 24.17 18.60 16.06
C THR A 143 25.23 19.68 16.30
N PRO A 144 25.63 20.46 15.29
CA PRO A 144 26.51 21.60 15.51
C PRO A 144 25.77 22.70 16.29
N ILE A 145 26.45 23.30 17.26
CA ILE A 145 25.99 24.48 18.00
C ILE A 145 26.51 25.73 17.31
N ILE A 146 25.61 26.48 16.66
CA ILE A 146 25.96 27.62 15.80
C ILE A 146 25.57 28.93 16.49
N VAL A 147 26.54 29.81 16.73
CA VAL A 147 26.31 31.09 17.41
C VAL A 147 26.70 32.24 16.50
N ALA A 148 25.80 33.20 16.31
CA ALA A 148 26.15 34.47 15.68
C ALA A 148 26.94 35.35 16.65
N VAL A 149 28.22 35.52 16.37
CA VAL A 149 29.15 36.32 17.17
C VAL A 149 29.43 37.65 16.48
N GLY A 150 29.59 38.72 17.25
CA GLY A 150 29.83 40.04 16.67
C GLY A 150 29.72 41.18 17.68
N ASP A 151 29.85 42.42 17.19
CA ASP A 151 29.82 43.63 18.00
C ASP A 151 28.43 44.03 18.54
N PHE A 152 27.41 43.21 18.25
CA PHE A 152 26.02 43.37 18.70
C PHE A 152 25.65 42.52 19.94
N GLN A 153 26.43 41.49 20.31
CA GLN A 153 26.03 40.50 21.32
C GLN A 153 25.76 41.10 22.71
N THR A 154 26.46 42.16 23.11
CA THR A 154 26.16 42.87 24.37
C THR A 154 24.76 43.48 24.43
N GLN A 155 24.16 43.82 23.28
CA GLN A 155 22.77 44.28 23.22
C GLN A 155 21.76 43.15 23.42
N LEU A 156 22.15 41.90 23.15
CA LEU A 156 21.35 40.71 23.42
C LEU A 156 21.44 40.26 24.89
N GLY A 157 22.36 40.84 25.66
CA GLY A 157 22.60 40.56 27.07
C GLY A 157 23.83 39.71 27.35
N CYS A 158 24.69 39.46 26.35
CA CYS A 158 25.99 38.83 26.58
C CYS A 158 26.91 39.75 27.39
N SER A 159 27.79 39.17 28.19
CA SER A 159 28.77 39.94 29.00
C SER A 159 29.82 40.69 28.17
N GLN A 160 30.13 40.20 26.97
CA GLN A 160 31.05 40.81 26.01
C GLN A 160 30.61 40.52 24.56
N ASN A 161 31.17 41.27 23.61
CA ASN A 161 31.01 41.02 22.18
C ASN A 161 31.97 39.91 21.71
N ASP A 162 31.71 39.35 20.53
CA ASP A 162 32.53 38.29 19.90
C ASP A 162 32.71 37.04 20.79
N ASP A 163 31.72 36.71 21.61
CA ASP A 163 31.77 35.58 22.54
C ASP A 163 31.08 34.35 21.94
N PRO A 164 31.83 33.33 21.48
CA PRO A 164 31.26 32.10 20.93
C PRO A 164 30.53 31.25 21.97
N ASN A 165 30.70 31.53 23.27
CA ASN A 165 30.06 30.76 24.34
C ASN A 165 28.77 31.40 24.84
N CYS A 166 28.39 32.59 24.34
CA CYS A 166 27.15 33.24 24.70
C CYS A 166 26.02 32.84 23.73
N LEU A 167 25.18 31.89 24.14
CA LEU A 167 24.10 31.35 23.28
C LEU A 167 22.88 32.26 23.14
N ARG A 168 22.97 33.54 23.52
CA ARG A 168 21.88 34.52 23.32
C ARG A 168 21.62 34.86 21.85
N ALA A 169 22.55 34.49 20.97
CA ALA A 169 22.44 34.54 19.52
C ALA A 169 22.64 33.14 18.90
N TRP A 170 22.16 32.10 19.58
CA TRP A 170 22.21 30.72 19.10
C TRP A 170 21.24 30.55 17.92
N LEU A 171 21.77 30.19 16.76
CA LEU A 171 21.00 29.77 15.61
C LEU A 171 20.56 28.31 15.84
N GLN A 172 19.26 28.09 15.85
CA GLN A 172 18.63 26.81 16.16
C GLN A 172 17.95 26.23 14.92
N ASP A 173 17.91 24.90 14.84
CA ASP A 173 17.18 24.14 13.82
C ASP A 173 16.11 23.30 14.54
N PRO A 174 14.96 23.92 14.93
CA PRO A 174 13.89 23.21 15.61
C PRO A 174 13.22 22.15 14.72
N GLU A 175 13.50 22.08 13.42
CA GLU A 175 12.76 21.25 12.49
C GLU A 175 13.57 20.12 11.84
N GLY A 176 14.89 20.18 11.98
CA GLY A 176 15.84 19.11 11.73
C GLY A 176 16.38 19.08 10.30
N ASP A 177 16.42 20.20 9.60
CA ASP A 177 16.69 20.24 8.17
C ASP A 177 18.06 20.74 7.74
N GLY A 178 18.86 21.20 8.68
CA GLY A 178 20.14 21.82 8.43
C GLY A 178 20.09 23.33 8.18
N SER A 179 18.93 24.00 8.31
CA SER A 179 18.79 25.45 8.26
C SER A 179 18.66 26.03 9.67
N PHE A 180 19.75 26.57 10.19
CA PHE A 180 19.82 27.11 11.55
C PHE A 180 19.41 28.59 11.55
N THR A 181 18.51 28.99 12.45
CA THR A 181 17.95 30.36 12.44
C THR A 181 17.97 31.04 13.81
N PHE A 182 18.13 32.37 13.81
CA PHE A 182 18.02 33.22 14.99
C PHE A 182 17.40 34.57 14.61
N ALA A 183 16.41 35.03 15.38
CA ALA A 183 15.77 36.33 15.17
C ALA A 183 15.85 37.19 16.45
N THR A 184 16.05 38.49 16.29
CA THR A 184 16.07 39.45 17.40
C THR A 184 15.59 40.83 16.99
N SER A 185 14.79 41.47 17.84
CA SER A 185 14.42 42.88 17.73
C SER A 185 15.10 43.73 18.81
N ALA A 186 16.16 43.23 19.46
CA ALA A 186 16.81 43.94 20.57
C ALA A 186 17.88 44.94 20.11
N LEU A 187 18.26 44.90 18.83
CA LEU A 187 19.31 45.74 18.28
C LEU A 187 18.81 47.17 18.03
N LYS A 188 19.64 48.15 18.39
CA LYS A 188 19.41 49.56 18.06
C LYS A 188 19.83 49.87 16.63
N ALA A 189 19.35 50.98 16.07
CA ALA A 189 19.79 51.46 14.77
C ALA A 189 21.32 51.63 14.72
N GLY A 190 21.98 51.04 13.73
CA GLY A 190 23.44 50.96 13.68
C GLY A 190 23.96 50.00 12.61
N THR A 191 25.26 50.03 12.36
CA THR A 191 25.96 49.02 11.55
C THR A 191 26.79 48.15 12.49
N TYR A 192 26.66 46.83 12.32
CA TYR A 192 27.26 45.81 13.16
C TYR A 192 28.08 44.83 12.32
N SER A 193 28.98 44.10 12.96
CA SER A 193 29.68 42.96 12.38
C SER A 193 29.12 41.64 12.89
N ILE A 194 29.22 40.59 12.08
CA ILE A 194 28.81 39.23 12.41
C ILE A 194 29.77 38.21 11.79
N ALA A 195 30.11 37.20 12.57
CA ALA A 195 30.67 35.92 12.13
C ALA A 195 29.84 34.79 12.77
N LEU A 196 30.03 33.55 12.29
CA LEU A 196 29.41 32.36 12.91
C LEU A 196 30.48 31.54 13.63
N ALA A 197 30.23 31.24 14.91
CA ALA A 197 30.98 30.26 15.67
C ALA A 197 30.23 28.93 15.67
N ILE A 198 30.77 27.93 14.97
CA ILE A 198 30.19 26.60 14.81
C ILE A 198 30.97 25.62 15.69
N SER A 199 30.31 25.04 16.70
CA SER A 199 30.91 24.11 17.66
C SER A 199 30.28 22.72 17.57
N GLN A 200 31.09 21.67 17.34
CA GLN A 200 30.61 20.28 17.36
C GLN A 200 31.73 19.36 17.86
N LYS A 201 31.40 18.36 18.69
CA LYS A 201 32.37 17.40 19.27
C LYS A 201 33.59 18.08 19.89
N SER A 202 33.36 19.16 20.64
CA SER A 202 34.40 20.01 21.27
C SER A 202 35.34 20.76 20.30
N VAL A 203 35.02 20.85 19.01
CA VAL A 203 35.77 21.64 18.02
C VAL A 203 34.93 22.86 17.63
N THR A 204 35.49 24.06 17.79
CA THR A 204 34.86 25.33 17.38
C THR A 204 35.60 25.94 16.19
N THR A 205 34.87 26.25 15.13
CA THR A 205 35.34 27.00 13.95
C THR A 205 34.62 28.34 13.88
N ILE A 206 35.33 29.42 13.58
CA ILE A 206 34.74 30.75 13.37
C ILE A 206 34.87 31.10 11.88
N LEU A 207 33.75 31.42 11.24
CA LEU A 207 33.69 31.83 9.83
C LEU A 207 34.12 33.29 9.65
N ASP A 208 34.29 33.70 8.38
CA ASP A 208 34.67 35.07 8.04
C ASP A 208 33.60 36.09 8.47
N GLU A 209 34.08 37.25 8.92
CA GLU A 209 33.24 38.36 9.38
C GLU A 209 32.60 39.11 8.21
N THR A 210 31.32 39.49 8.35
CA THR A 210 30.55 40.34 7.43
C THR A 210 29.82 41.43 8.22
N SER A 211 29.34 42.49 7.56
CA SER A 211 28.59 43.59 8.21
C SER A 211 27.12 43.67 7.79
N PHE A 212 26.26 44.16 8.68
CA PHE A 212 24.84 44.42 8.42
C PHE A 212 24.37 45.73 9.08
N THR A 213 23.29 46.32 8.59
CA THR A 213 22.76 47.61 9.09
C THR A 213 21.30 47.50 9.54
N VAL A 214 21.06 47.84 10.80
CA VAL A 214 19.71 47.98 11.40
C VAL A 214 19.26 49.42 11.22
N ALA A 215 18.14 49.64 10.53
CA ALA A 215 17.70 50.97 10.11
C ALA A 215 17.04 51.77 11.24
N SER A 216 16.18 51.12 12.03
CA SER A 216 15.46 51.70 13.15
C SER A 216 15.65 50.88 14.41
N ASP A 217 15.53 51.51 15.58
CA ASP A 217 15.57 50.80 16.85
C ASP A 217 14.48 49.73 16.90
N ASN A 218 14.89 48.51 17.27
CA ASN A 218 14.03 47.33 17.39
C ASN A 218 13.45 46.80 16.07
N ASP A 219 14.04 47.16 14.93
CA ASP A 219 13.79 46.39 13.71
C ASP A 219 14.21 44.94 13.94
N GLU A 220 13.40 44.00 13.46
CA GLU A 220 13.70 42.57 13.58
C GLU A 220 14.84 42.23 12.62
N VAL A 221 15.91 41.70 13.20
CA VAL A 221 17.05 41.14 12.48
C VAL A 221 16.95 39.63 12.54
N PHE A 222 17.00 38.99 11.38
CA PHE A 222 16.95 37.56 11.22
C PHE A 222 18.25 37.06 10.59
N PHE A 223 18.81 36.01 11.18
CA PHE A 223 19.99 35.32 10.70
C PHE A 223 19.60 33.88 10.39
N SER A 224 20.03 33.38 9.24
CA SER A 224 19.87 31.97 8.85
C SER A 224 21.20 31.44 8.36
N TYR A 225 21.49 30.18 8.63
CA TYR A 225 22.67 29.51 8.12
C TYR A 225 22.29 28.13 7.58
N ASP A 226 22.49 27.94 6.28
CA ASP A 226 22.32 26.66 5.62
C ASP A 226 23.63 25.87 5.76
N LEU A 227 23.57 24.78 6.54
CA LEU A 227 24.73 23.95 6.82
C LEU A 227 25.20 23.16 5.58
N ALA A 228 24.29 22.82 4.66
CA ALA A 228 24.62 22.04 3.47
C ALA A 228 25.33 22.88 2.41
N ASN A 229 24.93 24.15 2.26
CA ASN A 229 25.51 25.09 1.30
C ASN A 229 26.60 25.99 1.91
N GLU A 230 26.76 25.97 3.23
CA GLU A 230 27.69 26.84 3.98
C GLU A 230 27.39 28.35 3.79
N GLU A 231 26.11 28.71 3.64
CA GLU A 231 25.68 30.09 3.35
C GLU A 231 25.01 30.77 4.56
N LEU A 232 25.53 31.94 4.95
CA LEU A 232 24.91 32.83 5.94
C LEU A 232 23.99 33.84 5.24
N TYR A 233 22.73 33.89 5.67
CA TYR A 233 21.74 34.88 5.26
C TYR A 233 21.42 35.82 6.42
N ILE A 234 21.36 37.12 6.13
CA ILE A 234 21.05 38.18 7.09
C ILE A 234 19.92 39.03 6.52
N SER A 235 18.82 39.18 7.27
CA SER A 235 17.73 40.09 6.97
C SER A 235 17.57 41.11 8.08
N THR A 236 17.50 42.38 7.74
CA THR A 236 17.27 43.48 8.69
C THR A 236 15.86 44.06 8.59
N THR A 237 14.98 43.39 7.83
CA THR A 237 13.55 43.71 7.69
C THR A 237 12.62 42.64 8.28
N GLY A 238 13.20 41.68 9.02
CA GLY A 238 12.49 40.58 9.71
C GLY A 238 12.70 39.21 9.09
N ALA A 239 12.13 38.17 9.70
CA ALA A 239 12.14 36.82 9.13
C ALA A 239 11.20 36.72 7.91
N PRO A 240 11.58 36.02 6.83
CA PRO A 240 10.64 35.67 5.77
C PRO A 240 9.47 34.88 6.35
N LYS A 241 8.24 35.13 5.86
CA LYS A 241 7.04 34.44 6.36
C LYS A 241 6.46 33.54 5.28
N GLY A 242 6.16 32.30 5.65
CA GLY A 242 5.68 31.28 4.72
C GLY A 242 6.79 30.34 4.25
N ASN A 243 6.45 29.45 3.32
CA ASN A 243 7.35 28.42 2.81
C ASN A 243 7.00 28.09 1.35
N LEU A 244 7.90 28.42 0.42
CA LEU A 244 7.73 28.14 -1.02
C LEU A 244 8.01 26.68 -1.39
N ASN A 245 8.65 25.90 -0.51
CA ASN A 245 8.86 24.46 -0.69
C ASN A 245 7.60 23.66 -0.31
N ALA A 246 6.68 24.24 0.45
CA ALA A 246 5.35 23.69 0.70
C ALA A 246 4.35 24.22 -0.35
N GLN A 247 3.35 23.41 -0.68
CA GLN A 247 2.27 23.76 -1.61
C GLN A 247 0.92 23.75 -0.89
N LYS A 248 0.66 24.75 -0.03
CA LYS A 248 -0.56 24.80 0.81
C LYS A 248 -1.75 25.47 0.12
N ALA A 249 -1.52 26.11 -1.02
CA ALA A 249 -2.59 26.64 -1.85
C ALA A 249 -2.96 25.63 -2.94
N ILE A 250 -4.22 25.58 -3.34
CA ILE A 250 -4.77 24.59 -4.28
C ILE A 250 -5.54 25.32 -5.37
N TRP A 251 -5.06 25.26 -6.61
CA TRP A 251 -5.68 25.88 -7.77
C TRP A 251 -6.68 24.90 -8.41
N VAL A 252 -7.98 25.12 -8.13
CA VAL A 252 -9.04 24.13 -8.37
C VAL A 252 -9.73 24.25 -9.74
N ASN A 253 -9.66 25.42 -10.38
CA ASN A 253 -10.16 25.68 -11.74
C ASN A 253 -9.53 26.98 -12.26
N GLN A 254 -9.81 27.37 -13.52
CA GLN A 254 -9.16 28.52 -14.17
C GLN A 254 -9.09 29.81 -13.34
N ASP A 255 -10.12 30.13 -12.56
CA ASP A 255 -10.20 31.41 -11.85
C ASP A 255 -10.07 31.31 -10.33
N THR A 256 -9.99 30.11 -9.73
CA THR A 256 -10.08 29.93 -8.27
C THR A 256 -8.88 29.22 -7.66
N ILE A 257 -8.27 29.87 -6.68
CA ILE A 257 -7.28 29.28 -5.78
C ILE A 257 -7.87 29.21 -4.38
N LEU A 258 -7.73 28.07 -3.72
CA LEU A 258 -8.11 27.85 -2.33
C LEU A 258 -6.86 27.83 -1.46
N TRP A 259 -6.94 28.38 -0.25
CA TRP A 259 -5.82 28.36 0.69
C TRP A 259 -6.35 28.37 2.13
N ASP A 260 -5.80 27.50 2.98
CA ASP A 260 -6.17 27.37 4.39
C ASP A 260 -5.57 28.49 5.24
N VAL A 261 -6.05 29.71 4.99
CA VAL A 261 -5.76 30.90 5.75
C VAL A 261 -7.07 31.61 6.08
N ILE A 262 -7.08 32.40 7.16
CA ILE A 262 -8.22 33.26 7.49
C ILE A 262 -8.27 34.41 6.48
N GLY A 263 -9.10 34.25 5.46
CA GLY A 263 -9.35 35.24 4.43
C GLY A 263 -9.94 36.54 5.00
N SER A 264 -9.43 37.69 4.57
CA SER A 264 -9.95 38.99 5.02
C SER A 264 -9.65 40.10 4.02
N SER A 265 -10.59 41.04 3.87
CA SER A 265 -10.39 42.27 3.10
C SER A 265 -9.32 43.21 3.68
N ARG A 266 -8.76 42.89 4.86
CA ARG A 266 -7.60 43.60 5.46
C ARG A 266 -6.28 43.22 4.82
N TYR A 267 -6.28 42.17 4.01
CA TYR A 267 -5.10 41.68 3.33
C TYR A 267 -5.20 41.93 1.82
N GLN A 268 -4.04 42.02 1.18
CA GLN A 268 -3.86 41.97 -0.26
C GLN A 268 -3.30 40.59 -0.60
N TYR A 269 -3.86 39.98 -1.64
CA TYR A 269 -3.48 38.65 -2.08
C TYR A 269 -2.97 38.73 -3.52
N ALA A 270 -1.97 37.93 -3.83
CA ALA A 270 -1.47 37.79 -5.20
C ALA A 270 -1.03 36.36 -5.46
N LEU A 271 -1.21 35.93 -6.72
CA LEU A 271 -0.49 34.83 -7.32
C LEU A 271 0.81 35.39 -7.88
N VAL A 272 1.93 34.76 -7.60
CA VAL A 272 3.25 35.12 -8.12
C VAL A 272 3.75 33.97 -8.96
N TYR A 273 4.20 34.26 -10.19
CA TYR A 273 4.75 33.23 -11.08
C TYR A 273 6.10 33.63 -11.66
N SER A 274 6.96 32.65 -11.90
CA SER A 274 8.27 32.81 -12.53
C SER A 274 8.49 31.72 -13.60
N PRO A 275 8.49 32.06 -14.90
CA PRO A 275 8.78 31.11 -15.97
C PRO A 275 10.19 30.49 -15.88
N GLU A 276 11.12 31.19 -15.24
CA GLU A 276 12.52 30.78 -15.06
C GLU A 276 12.80 30.10 -13.70
N ALA A 277 11.76 29.87 -12.88
CA ALA A 277 11.88 29.33 -11.52
C ALA A 277 12.83 30.13 -10.61
N ALA A 278 12.63 31.45 -10.59
CA ALA A 278 13.44 32.39 -9.83
C ALA A 278 12.73 32.99 -8.60
N LEU A 279 11.61 32.40 -8.15
CA LEU A 279 10.94 32.90 -6.95
C LEU A 279 11.79 32.63 -5.72
N GLU A 280 12.06 33.70 -4.98
CA GLU A 280 12.73 33.64 -3.69
C GLU A 280 11.83 34.26 -2.62
N LEU A 281 11.81 33.65 -1.44
CA LEU A 281 11.11 34.20 -0.30
C LEU A 281 12.03 35.14 0.47
N THR A 282 11.66 36.41 0.52
CA THR A 282 12.38 37.45 1.26
C THR A 282 11.52 37.99 2.40
N ALA A 283 12.12 38.76 3.30
CA ALA A 283 11.39 39.39 4.40
C ALA A 283 10.32 40.40 3.94
N ASP A 284 10.50 41.00 2.75
CA ASP A 284 9.57 41.97 2.18
C ASP A 284 8.48 41.33 1.29
N GLY A 285 8.65 40.08 0.87
CA GLY A 285 7.92 39.61 -0.31
C GLY A 285 8.45 38.34 -0.93
N ILE A 286 7.68 37.83 -1.89
CA ILE A 286 8.22 36.97 -2.93
C ILE A 286 8.90 37.89 -3.96
N SER A 287 10.15 37.61 -4.31
CA SER A 287 10.89 38.29 -5.38
C SER A 287 11.05 37.38 -6.61
N GLY A 288 11.61 37.90 -7.71
CA GLY A 288 11.98 37.08 -8.87
C GLY A 288 10.82 36.57 -9.75
N GLY A 289 9.62 37.13 -9.58
CA GLY A 289 8.42 36.76 -10.35
C GLY A 289 7.51 37.93 -10.70
N THR A 290 6.44 37.61 -11.44
CA THR A 290 5.36 38.54 -11.80
C THR A 290 4.18 38.31 -10.86
N GLU A 291 3.68 39.39 -10.24
CA GLU A 291 2.51 39.32 -9.36
C GLU A 291 1.20 39.61 -10.12
N ILE A 292 0.21 38.75 -9.90
CA ILE A 292 -1.16 38.84 -10.39
C ILE A 292 -2.09 38.99 -9.19
N PRO A 293 -2.80 40.12 -9.04
CA PRO A 293 -3.69 40.34 -7.91
C PRO A 293 -4.81 39.30 -7.84
N LEU A 294 -5.14 38.86 -6.63
CA LEU A 294 -6.25 37.97 -6.33
C LEU A 294 -7.30 38.67 -5.47
N SER A 295 -8.58 38.44 -5.77
CA SER A 295 -9.68 38.94 -4.92
C SER A 295 -10.19 37.85 -3.98
N TYR A 296 -10.20 38.13 -2.68
CA TYR A 296 -10.79 37.27 -1.67
C TYR A 296 -12.33 37.23 -1.78
N THR A 297 -12.92 36.04 -1.59
CA THR A 297 -14.37 35.82 -1.59
C THR A 297 -14.84 35.21 -0.26
N GLU A 298 -15.76 35.90 0.43
CA GLU A 298 -16.30 35.44 1.73
C GLU A 298 -17.17 34.19 1.62
N SER A 299 -17.68 33.88 0.43
CA SER A 299 -18.48 32.67 0.19
C SER A 299 -17.68 31.37 0.30
N GLY A 300 -16.34 31.44 0.27
CA GLY A 300 -15.48 30.25 0.28
C GLY A 300 -15.54 29.46 -1.05
N PRO A 301 -15.15 28.17 -1.03
CA PRO A 301 -15.19 27.30 -2.20
C PRO A 301 -16.66 27.06 -2.59
N GLY A 302 -17.02 27.28 -3.86
CA GLY A 302 -18.38 27.06 -4.33
C GLY A 302 -18.81 25.58 -4.23
N ASP A 303 -20.13 25.33 -4.24
CA ASP A 303 -20.72 23.99 -4.06
C ASP A 303 -20.18 22.94 -5.05
N GLU A 304 -19.89 23.33 -6.29
CA GLU A 304 -19.32 22.45 -7.31
C GLU A 304 -17.92 21.95 -6.92
N VAL A 305 -17.06 22.84 -6.41
CA VAL A 305 -15.72 22.49 -5.93
C VAL A 305 -15.81 21.56 -4.73
N LEU A 306 -16.71 21.82 -3.79
CA LEU A 306 -16.89 20.99 -2.58
C LEU A 306 -17.51 19.62 -2.88
N THR A 307 -18.26 19.49 -3.98
CA THR A 307 -18.78 18.20 -4.42
C THR A 307 -17.64 17.29 -4.89
N GLN A 308 -16.66 17.85 -5.60
CA GLN A 308 -15.49 17.12 -6.09
C GLN A 308 -14.40 16.98 -5.03
N ASN A 309 -14.27 17.97 -4.15
CA ASN A 309 -13.19 18.09 -3.16
C ASN A 309 -13.74 18.40 -1.76
N PRO A 310 -14.48 17.47 -1.14
CA PRO A 310 -15.17 17.73 0.13
C PRO A 310 -14.21 18.09 1.29
N HIS A 311 -12.99 17.56 1.27
CA HIS A 311 -11.93 17.89 2.23
C HIS A 311 -11.51 19.37 2.25
N LEU A 312 -11.80 20.15 1.19
CA LEU A 312 -11.42 21.57 1.11
C LEU A 312 -12.43 22.51 1.78
N LYS A 313 -13.44 21.95 2.46
CA LYS A 313 -14.42 22.71 3.21
C LYS A 313 -13.75 23.56 4.29
N GLY A 314 -14.02 24.86 4.28
CA GLY A 314 -13.48 25.82 5.24
C GLY A 314 -12.30 26.64 4.71
N TYR A 315 -11.74 26.28 3.56
CA TYR A 315 -10.66 27.04 2.93
C TYR A 315 -11.17 28.41 2.46
N SER A 316 -10.30 29.41 2.45
CA SER A 316 -10.61 30.70 1.83
C SER A 316 -10.43 30.61 0.32
N ALA A 317 -11.31 31.26 -0.44
CA ALA A 317 -11.28 31.27 -1.90
C ALA A 317 -10.81 32.63 -2.46
N PHE A 318 -9.86 32.55 -3.40
CA PHE A 318 -9.18 33.67 -4.03
C PHE A 318 -9.38 33.59 -5.54
N LYS A 319 -9.86 34.67 -6.14
CA LYS A 319 -10.23 34.72 -7.55
C LYS A 319 -9.21 35.50 -8.39
N LEU A 320 -8.83 34.92 -9.53
CA LEU A 320 -8.17 35.65 -10.61
C LEU A 320 -9.20 36.50 -11.36
N ALA A 321 -8.77 37.65 -11.88
CA ALA A 321 -9.63 38.47 -12.73
C ALA A 321 -9.79 37.84 -14.11
N GLU A 322 -10.96 38.00 -14.74
CA GLU A 322 -11.27 37.50 -16.09
C GLU A 322 -10.20 37.93 -17.13
N ALA A 323 -9.66 39.15 -16.98
CA ALA A 323 -8.63 39.68 -17.87
C ALA A 323 -7.28 38.94 -17.79
N ASN A 324 -7.03 38.11 -16.77
CA ASN A 324 -5.80 37.36 -16.59
C ASN A 324 -5.94 35.87 -16.94
N LEU A 325 -7.14 35.39 -17.28
CA LEU A 325 -7.37 33.96 -17.55
C LEU A 325 -6.60 33.46 -18.77
N ASP A 326 -6.44 34.29 -19.80
CA ASP A 326 -5.66 33.94 -21.01
C ASP A 326 -4.16 33.73 -20.71
N GLU A 327 -3.64 34.24 -19.59
CA GLU A 327 -2.24 34.08 -19.18
C GLU A 327 -1.99 32.78 -18.37
N VAL A 328 -3.04 32.15 -17.83
CA VAL A 328 -2.94 30.95 -16.97
C VAL A 328 -2.11 29.82 -17.61
N PRO A 329 -2.29 29.46 -18.90
CA PRO A 329 -1.44 28.48 -19.59
C PRO A 329 0.06 28.78 -19.56
N GLN A 330 0.45 30.06 -19.51
CA GLN A 330 1.85 30.44 -19.38
C GLN A 330 2.33 30.31 -17.93
N MET A 331 1.51 30.74 -16.96
CA MET A 331 1.84 30.66 -15.53
C MET A 331 2.09 29.21 -15.09
N LEU A 332 1.24 28.28 -15.53
CA LEU A 332 1.30 26.85 -15.17
C LEU A 332 2.55 26.09 -15.65
N ARG A 333 3.40 26.73 -16.47
CA ARG A 333 4.66 26.13 -16.97
C ARG A 333 5.90 26.59 -16.20
N GLY A 334 5.72 27.45 -15.19
CA GLY A 334 6.78 27.97 -14.33
C GLY A 334 6.54 27.67 -12.86
N GLN A 335 7.36 28.28 -12.01
CA GLN A 335 7.19 28.23 -10.56
C GLN A 335 6.03 29.12 -10.15
N LEU A 336 5.20 28.64 -9.22
CA LEU A 336 4.00 29.31 -8.72
C LEU A 336 4.02 29.43 -7.21
N ALA A 337 3.54 30.56 -6.71
CA ALA A 337 3.31 30.78 -5.30
C ALA A 337 2.14 31.74 -5.08
N VAL A 338 1.47 31.67 -3.94
CA VAL A 338 0.57 32.73 -3.47
C VAL A 338 1.20 33.47 -2.29
N VAL A 339 0.80 34.74 -2.13
CA VAL A 339 1.25 35.58 -1.02
C VAL A 339 0.08 36.38 -0.46
N ALA A 340 0.04 36.48 0.87
CA ALA A 340 -0.84 37.37 1.61
C ALA A 340 -0.02 38.48 2.27
N ARG A 341 -0.48 39.73 2.16
CA ARG A 341 0.14 40.92 2.76
C ARG A 341 -0.89 41.76 3.48
N TYR A 342 -0.50 42.45 4.54
CA TYR A 342 -1.30 43.56 5.05
C TYR A 342 -1.39 44.68 3.99
N THR A 343 -2.40 45.54 4.06
CA THR A 343 -2.46 46.76 3.22
C THR A 343 -1.26 47.70 3.40
N SER A 344 -0.47 47.53 4.46
CA SER A 344 0.80 48.24 4.68
C SER A 344 1.97 47.67 3.86
N GLY A 345 1.78 46.55 3.14
CA GLY A 345 2.81 45.84 2.38
C GLY A 345 3.52 44.73 3.15
N LYS A 346 3.39 44.67 4.49
CA LYS A 346 4.05 43.63 5.30
C LYS A 346 3.49 42.25 5.00
N MET A 347 4.36 41.28 4.75
CA MET A 347 3.97 39.89 4.50
C MET A 347 3.26 39.25 5.71
N VAL A 348 2.26 38.42 5.40
CA VAL A 348 1.52 37.58 6.35
C VAL A 348 1.96 36.14 6.18
N ASP A 349 1.85 35.60 4.97
CA ASP A 349 2.19 34.21 4.62
C ASP A 349 2.43 34.09 3.10
N ALA A 350 3.12 33.04 2.69
CA ALA A 350 3.41 32.70 1.30
C ALA A 350 3.59 31.17 1.15
N THR A 351 3.13 30.60 0.04
CA THR A 351 3.26 29.16 -0.21
C THR A 351 3.19 28.82 -1.69
N GLY A 352 3.74 27.69 -2.11
CA GLY A 352 3.54 27.10 -3.44
C GLY A 352 2.09 26.68 -3.68
N VAL A 353 1.80 26.20 -4.90
CA VAL A 353 0.45 25.94 -5.37
C VAL A 353 0.32 24.54 -5.97
N GLN A 354 -0.61 23.73 -5.45
CA GLN A 354 -1.02 22.47 -6.07
C GLN A 354 -1.95 22.78 -7.25
N ILE A 355 -1.71 22.17 -8.41
CA ILE A 355 -2.30 22.61 -9.69
C ILE A 355 -3.21 21.58 -10.38
N ALA A 356 -3.49 20.44 -9.76
CA ALA A 356 -4.21 19.35 -10.44
C ALA A 356 -5.61 19.76 -10.95
N GLY A 357 -6.39 20.50 -10.15
CA GLY A 357 -7.74 20.92 -10.53
C GLY A 357 -7.77 21.86 -11.75
N VAL A 358 -6.89 22.86 -11.78
CA VAL A 358 -6.79 23.76 -12.95
C VAL A 358 -6.25 23.06 -14.20
N LEU A 359 -5.40 22.04 -14.05
CA LEU A 359 -4.97 21.20 -15.17
C LEU A 359 -6.13 20.39 -15.74
N ASP A 360 -7.00 19.83 -14.89
CA ASP A 360 -8.20 19.11 -15.34
C ASP A 360 -9.19 20.04 -16.05
N ASP A 361 -9.40 21.25 -15.54
CA ASP A 361 -10.29 22.24 -16.15
C ASP A 361 -9.83 22.69 -17.55
N LEU A 362 -8.51 22.82 -17.76
CA LEU A 362 -7.94 23.30 -19.02
C LEU A 362 -7.59 22.20 -20.02
N TYR A 363 -7.04 21.08 -19.57
CA TYR A 363 -6.27 20.17 -20.42
C TYR A 363 -6.75 18.72 -20.40
N THR A 364 -7.96 18.44 -19.91
CA THR A 364 -8.57 17.11 -20.04
C THR A 364 -8.53 16.66 -21.50
N TYR A 365 -7.98 15.47 -21.77
CA TYR A 365 -7.79 14.94 -23.11
C TYR A 365 -8.35 13.53 -23.25
N SER A 366 -9.32 13.35 -24.15
CA SER A 366 -9.97 12.05 -24.39
C SER A 366 -9.36 11.23 -25.53
N GLY A 367 -8.42 11.79 -26.30
CA GLY A 367 -7.79 11.09 -27.42
C GLY A 367 -6.78 10.02 -27.00
N LYS A 368 -6.11 9.41 -27.98
CA LYS A 368 -5.10 8.36 -27.77
C LYS A 368 -3.78 8.95 -27.25
N LEU A 369 -3.19 8.30 -26.26
CA LEU A 369 -1.84 8.56 -25.73
C LEU A 369 -0.96 7.32 -25.97
N GLY A 370 0.35 7.48 -25.84
CA GLY A 370 1.33 6.46 -26.19
C GLY A 370 1.58 6.36 -27.68
N VAL A 371 1.82 5.13 -28.17
CA VAL A 371 2.12 4.85 -29.58
C VAL A 371 0.85 4.42 -30.31
N GLU A 372 0.50 5.15 -31.37
CA GLU A 372 -0.56 4.79 -32.31
C GLU A 372 0.03 4.56 -33.70
N PHE A 373 -0.36 3.49 -34.39
CA PHE A 373 0.01 3.25 -35.78
C PHE A 373 -1.13 3.62 -36.73
N VAL A 374 -0.84 4.43 -37.74
CA VAL A 374 -1.74 4.74 -38.86
C VAL A 374 -1.02 4.43 -40.16
N ASP A 375 -1.58 3.52 -40.97
CA ASP A 375 -0.98 3.05 -42.23
C ASP A 375 0.50 2.60 -42.09
N GLY A 376 0.85 2.02 -40.95
CA GLY A 376 2.19 1.53 -40.63
C GLY A 376 3.17 2.59 -40.10
N THR A 377 2.74 3.83 -39.95
CA THR A 377 3.55 4.93 -39.39
C THR A 377 3.18 5.18 -37.93
N PRO A 378 4.14 5.16 -36.99
CA PRO A 378 3.88 5.44 -35.58
C PRO A 378 3.75 6.95 -35.31
N THR A 379 2.76 7.32 -34.51
CA THR A 379 2.64 8.64 -33.87
C THR A 379 2.72 8.46 -32.36
N LEU A 380 3.66 9.17 -31.74
CA LEU A 380 3.88 9.17 -30.29
C LEU A 380 3.17 10.38 -29.68
N ARG A 381 2.45 10.19 -28.59
CA ARG A 381 1.75 11.25 -27.86
C ARG A 381 1.89 11.12 -26.36
N VAL A 382 2.25 12.20 -25.69
CA VAL A 382 2.33 12.28 -24.22
C VAL A 382 1.63 13.53 -23.71
N TRP A 383 0.83 13.39 -22.66
CA TRP A 383 0.17 14.51 -21.99
C TRP A 383 1.14 15.13 -20.99
N ALA A 384 1.56 16.38 -21.24
CA ALA A 384 2.55 17.07 -20.43
C ALA A 384 2.26 18.58 -20.37
N PRO A 385 1.10 18.99 -19.84
CA PRO A 385 0.58 20.35 -19.99
C PRO A 385 1.48 21.44 -19.37
N THR A 386 2.21 21.09 -18.32
CA THR A 386 3.15 21.96 -17.58
C THR A 386 4.56 21.95 -18.16
N ALA A 387 4.87 21.04 -19.09
CA ALA A 387 6.19 20.98 -19.69
C ALA A 387 6.48 22.22 -20.54
N ILE A 388 7.70 22.73 -20.42
CA ILE A 388 8.24 23.81 -21.26
C ILE A 388 8.50 23.26 -22.66
N SER A 389 9.07 22.05 -22.75
CA SER A 389 9.31 21.34 -24.01
C SER A 389 9.38 19.84 -23.78
N VAL A 390 8.98 19.08 -24.80
CA VAL A 390 9.17 17.62 -24.85
C VAL A 390 9.84 17.24 -26.17
N GLY A 391 10.78 16.30 -26.11
CA GLY A 391 11.34 15.63 -27.28
C GLY A 391 11.46 14.12 -27.09
N VAL A 392 11.78 13.40 -28.16
CA VAL A 392 11.99 11.95 -28.16
C VAL A 392 13.44 11.66 -28.49
N TRP A 393 14.11 10.90 -27.62
CA TRP A 393 15.36 10.23 -27.94
C TRP A 393 15.07 8.86 -28.52
N LEU A 394 15.42 8.64 -29.80
CA LEU A 394 15.20 7.38 -30.51
C LEU A 394 16.48 6.55 -30.57
N TYR A 395 16.40 5.27 -30.22
CA TYR A 395 17.53 4.35 -30.18
C TYR A 395 17.27 3.15 -31.10
N ASP A 396 18.27 2.76 -31.90
CA ASP A 396 18.13 1.65 -32.85
C ASP A 396 17.98 0.28 -32.16
N ASN A 397 18.44 0.14 -30.92
CA ASN A 397 18.23 -1.06 -30.11
C ASN A 397 18.32 -0.75 -28.61
N ALA A 398 17.86 -1.71 -27.79
CA ALA A 398 17.77 -1.62 -26.33
C ALA A 398 19.11 -1.32 -25.62
N MET A 399 20.26 -1.65 -26.21
CA MET A 399 21.57 -1.58 -25.54
C MET A 399 22.40 -0.33 -25.89
N LEU A 400 22.04 0.42 -26.92
CA LEU A 400 22.80 1.62 -27.30
C LEU A 400 22.71 2.70 -26.23
N THR A 401 23.78 3.44 -25.97
CA THR A 401 23.76 4.57 -25.04
C THR A 401 23.48 5.91 -25.72
N THR A 402 23.67 5.98 -27.04
CA THR A 402 23.42 7.17 -27.87
C THR A 402 22.16 6.99 -28.70
N GLY A 403 21.23 7.94 -28.60
CA GLY A 403 20.03 8.02 -29.46
C GLY A 403 20.09 9.24 -30.39
N GLN A 404 19.08 9.37 -31.25
CA GLN A 404 18.84 10.57 -32.04
C GLN A 404 17.66 11.34 -31.45
N PHE A 405 17.85 12.63 -31.18
CA PHE A 405 16.82 13.50 -30.62
C PHE A 405 15.89 14.08 -31.69
N TYR A 406 14.58 14.11 -31.39
CA TYR A 406 13.55 14.73 -32.20
C TYR A 406 12.62 15.58 -31.30
N PRO A 407 12.47 16.90 -31.53
CA PRO A 407 11.53 17.71 -30.77
C PRO A 407 10.08 17.33 -31.10
N MET A 408 9.19 17.35 -30.11
CA MET A 408 7.75 17.12 -30.29
C MET A 408 6.99 18.45 -30.40
N GLU A 409 5.84 18.42 -31.06
CA GLU A 409 4.96 19.58 -31.19
C GLU A 409 3.89 19.57 -30.10
N ARG A 410 3.76 20.69 -29.37
CA ARG A 410 2.71 20.90 -28.36
C ARG A 410 1.40 21.31 -29.03
N ASN A 411 0.29 20.70 -28.61
CA ASN A 411 -1.04 21.24 -28.83
C ASN A 411 -1.45 22.10 -27.63
N ASP A 412 -1.59 23.41 -27.84
CA ASP A 412 -1.85 24.34 -26.74
C ASP A 412 -3.23 24.19 -26.09
N ALA A 413 -4.21 23.61 -26.79
CA ALA A 413 -5.55 23.40 -26.25
C ALA A 413 -5.65 22.16 -25.35
N THR A 414 -4.73 21.21 -25.48
CA THR A 414 -4.79 19.93 -24.75
C THR A 414 -3.57 19.66 -23.88
N GLY A 415 -2.48 20.42 -24.05
CA GLY A 415 -1.22 20.16 -23.36
C GLY A 415 -0.51 18.88 -23.84
N VAL A 416 -0.99 18.25 -24.90
CA VAL A 416 -0.40 17.03 -25.47
C VAL A 416 0.75 17.40 -26.40
N PHE A 417 1.89 16.73 -26.22
CA PHE A 417 3.00 16.77 -27.16
C PHE A 417 2.90 15.57 -28.09
N SER A 418 3.14 15.79 -29.39
CA SER A 418 3.06 14.72 -30.40
C SER A 418 4.18 14.78 -31.44
N ILE A 419 4.53 13.62 -31.99
CA ILE A 419 5.39 13.51 -33.18
C ILE A 419 4.98 12.31 -34.01
N THR A 420 4.81 12.51 -35.31
CA THR A 420 4.68 11.43 -36.29
C THR A 420 6.06 11.06 -36.81
N GLY A 421 6.45 9.81 -36.61
CA GLY A 421 7.74 9.28 -37.03
C GLY A 421 7.74 8.77 -38.46
N GLU A 422 8.72 7.91 -38.76
CA GLU A 422 8.79 7.16 -40.02
C GLU A 422 8.38 5.70 -39.78
N PRO A 423 7.89 4.96 -40.80
CA PRO A 423 7.58 3.52 -40.64
C PRO A 423 8.75 2.68 -40.09
N THR A 424 10.00 3.13 -40.33
CA THR A 424 11.22 2.48 -39.82
C THR A 424 11.45 2.65 -38.31
N TRP A 425 10.64 3.46 -37.64
CA TRP A 425 10.68 3.61 -36.17
C TRP A 425 10.08 2.41 -35.45
N LYS A 426 9.27 1.58 -36.14
CA LYS A 426 8.76 0.32 -35.59
C LYS A 426 9.91 -0.52 -35.01
N ASN A 427 9.70 -1.04 -33.80
CA ASN A 427 10.64 -1.81 -32.98
C ASN A 427 11.87 -1.05 -32.44
N LYS A 428 12.01 0.25 -32.71
CA LYS A 428 13.03 1.09 -32.06
C LYS A 428 12.62 1.41 -30.63
N PHE A 429 13.60 1.80 -29.82
CA PHE A 429 13.42 2.16 -28.42
C PHE A 429 13.44 3.68 -28.25
N TYR A 430 12.79 4.19 -27.21
CA TYR A 430 12.74 5.62 -26.96
C TYR A 430 12.63 6.00 -25.49
N LEU A 431 12.98 7.26 -25.22
CA LEU A 431 12.70 7.99 -24.00
C LEU A 431 12.16 9.37 -24.38
N TYR A 432 11.25 9.91 -23.58
CA TYR A 432 10.92 11.32 -23.62
C TYR A 432 11.99 12.12 -22.86
N GLU A 433 12.43 13.24 -23.44
CA GLU A 433 13.13 14.30 -22.72
C GLU A 433 12.10 15.38 -22.37
N VAL A 434 11.76 15.50 -21.08
CA VAL A 434 10.75 16.44 -20.57
C VAL A 434 11.45 17.53 -19.79
N LYS A 435 11.38 18.78 -20.27
CA LYS A 435 11.84 19.95 -19.53
C LYS A 435 10.67 20.59 -18.80
N VAL A 436 10.66 20.58 -17.48
CA VAL A 436 9.49 20.95 -16.66
C VAL A 436 9.92 21.53 -15.32
N PHE A 437 9.13 22.45 -14.76
CA PHE A 437 9.32 22.90 -13.38
C PHE A 437 8.89 21.80 -12.40
N VAL A 438 9.73 21.50 -11.42
CA VAL A 438 9.46 20.49 -10.39
C VAL A 438 9.34 21.21 -9.04
N PRO A 439 8.13 21.28 -8.44
CA PRO A 439 7.92 21.98 -7.18
C PRO A 439 8.87 21.53 -6.06
N LYS A 440 9.07 20.21 -5.93
CA LYS A 440 9.93 19.60 -4.89
C LYS A 440 11.39 20.03 -4.97
N THR A 441 11.93 20.31 -6.16
CA THR A 441 13.33 20.76 -6.31
C THR A 441 13.46 22.28 -6.42
N GLY A 442 12.33 22.98 -6.60
CA GLY A 442 12.31 24.42 -6.86
C GLY A 442 12.95 24.81 -8.20
N LYS A 443 13.18 23.86 -9.12
CA LYS A 443 13.98 24.06 -10.34
C LYS A 443 13.25 23.57 -11.58
N ILE A 444 13.73 24.03 -12.74
CA ILE A 444 13.38 23.46 -14.03
C ILE A 444 14.31 22.28 -14.29
N GLU A 445 13.77 21.07 -14.21
CA GLU A 445 14.49 19.83 -14.47
C GLU A 445 14.40 19.43 -15.95
N THR A 446 15.34 18.60 -16.39
CA THR A 446 15.30 17.93 -17.70
C THR A 446 15.34 16.42 -17.48
N ASN A 447 14.17 15.79 -17.60
CA ASN A 447 13.96 14.39 -17.26
C ASN A 447 14.06 13.52 -18.51
N LEU A 448 14.83 12.43 -18.44
CA LEU A 448 14.72 11.33 -19.38
C LEU A 448 13.81 10.27 -18.78
N VAL A 449 12.68 9.99 -19.44
CA VAL A 449 11.61 9.19 -18.86
C VAL A 449 10.96 8.31 -19.91
N THR A 450 10.55 7.11 -19.51
CA THR A 450 9.76 6.19 -20.33
C THR A 450 8.33 6.71 -20.53
N ASP A 451 7.62 6.10 -21.48
CA ASP A 451 6.23 6.41 -21.77
C ASP A 451 5.29 5.74 -20.75
N PRO A 452 4.40 6.48 -20.07
CA PRO A 452 3.37 5.89 -19.20
C PRO A 452 2.45 4.89 -19.91
N TYR A 453 2.29 5.04 -21.23
CA TYR A 453 1.49 4.18 -22.10
C TYR A 453 2.36 3.17 -22.88
N SER A 454 3.50 2.77 -22.29
CA SER A 454 4.36 1.72 -22.88
C SER A 454 3.61 0.40 -22.98
N PHE A 455 3.77 -0.28 -24.13
CA PHE A 455 3.33 -1.67 -24.33
C PHE A 455 4.49 -2.68 -24.32
N SER A 456 5.72 -2.20 -24.51
CA SER A 456 6.95 -2.99 -24.54
C SER A 456 8.11 -2.15 -24.05
N LEU A 457 9.08 -2.80 -23.41
CA LEU A 457 10.18 -2.17 -22.69
C LEU A 457 11.50 -2.89 -22.97
N SER A 458 12.62 -2.16 -22.87
CA SER A 458 13.93 -2.78 -22.73
C SER A 458 14.09 -3.42 -21.35
N MET A 459 15.13 -4.26 -21.19
CA MET A 459 15.44 -4.86 -19.90
C MET A 459 15.55 -3.80 -18.79
N ASN A 460 14.95 -4.10 -17.63
CA ASN A 460 14.81 -3.20 -16.47
C ASN A 460 14.05 -1.91 -16.76
N SER A 461 13.19 -1.94 -17.78
CA SER A 461 12.28 -0.84 -18.10
C SER A 461 12.99 0.50 -18.31
N THR A 462 14.23 0.41 -18.82
CA THR A 462 15.11 1.58 -19.02
C THR A 462 14.73 2.41 -20.24
N ARG A 463 13.90 1.87 -21.14
CA ARG A 463 13.38 2.51 -22.36
C ARG A 463 12.07 1.87 -22.79
N SER A 464 11.18 2.69 -23.34
CA SER A 464 9.99 2.24 -24.06
C SER A 464 10.34 1.72 -25.44
N GLN A 465 9.52 0.84 -26.02
CA GLN A 465 9.68 0.36 -27.39
C GLN A 465 8.44 0.67 -28.23
N ILE A 466 8.66 1.15 -29.46
CA ILE A 466 7.60 1.44 -30.42
C ILE A 466 7.10 0.14 -31.04
N VAL A 467 6.02 -0.42 -30.50
CA VAL A 467 5.43 -1.70 -30.95
C VAL A 467 3.99 -1.53 -31.38
N ASP A 468 3.59 -2.32 -32.37
CA ASP A 468 2.23 -2.40 -32.89
C ASP A 468 1.60 -3.70 -32.40
N LEU A 469 0.72 -3.64 -31.39
CA LEU A 469 0.10 -4.82 -30.78
C LEU A 469 -0.78 -5.63 -31.75
N SER A 470 -1.19 -5.01 -32.87
CA SER A 470 -1.95 -5.66 -33.94
C SER A 470 -1.07 -6.51 -34.87
N ASP A 471 0.26 -6.38 -34.80
CA ASP A 471 1.20 -7.12 -35.63
C ASP A 471 1.00 -8.64 -35.45
N PRO A 472 0.74 -9.39 -36.54
CA PRO A 472 0.61 -10.85 -36.47
C PRO A 472 1.82 -11.57 -35.85
N ALA A 473 3.02 -10.98 -35.90
CA ALA A 473 4.22 -11.54 -35.28
C ALA A 473 4.19 -11.51 -33.74
N LEU A 474 3.31 -10.70 -33.14
CA LEU A 474 3.10 -10.60 -31.70
C LEU A 474 1.90 -11.41 -31.21
N LYS A 475 1.30 -12.24 -32.07
CA LYS A 475 0.11 -13.03 -31.77
C LYS A 475 0.43 -14.53 -31.90
N PRO A 476 0.12 -15.36 -30.88
CA PRO A 476 0.23 -16.80 -31.05
C PRO A 476 -0.76 -17.32 -32.10
N ALA A 477 -0.50 -18.51 -32.61
CA ALA A 477 -1.39 -19.13 -33.59
C ALA A 477 -2.83 -19.23 -33.04
N GLY A 478 -3.80 -18.75 -33.82
CA GLY A 478 -5.21 -18.77 -33.43
C GLY A 478 -5.65 -17.71 -32.42
N TRP A 479 -4.77 -16.76 -32.04
CA TRP A 479 -5.09 -15.71 -31.04
C TRP A 479 -6.39 -14.95 -31.32
N ASP A 480 -6.57 -14.45 -32.55
CA ASP A 480 -7.75 -13.65 -32.91
C ASP A 480 -9.05 -14.48 -32.88
N ALA A 481 -8.94 -15.81 -32.99
CA ALA A 481 -10.04 -16.76 -32.92
C ALA A 481 -10.12 -17.50 -31.57
N LEU A 482 -9.41 -17.03 -30.54
CA LEU A 482 -9.41 -17.65 -29.22
C LEU A 482 -10.81 -17.60 -28.60
N GLU A 483 -11.41 -18.76 -28.41
CA GLU A 483 -12.67 -18.92 -27.68
C GLU A 483 -12.39 -19.00 -26.17
N LYS A 484 -13.23 -18.33 -25.39
CA LYS A 484 -13.15 -18.32 -23.94
C LYS A 484 -13.94 -19.48 -23.33
N PRO A 485 -13.47 -20.08 -22.20
CA PRO A 485 -14.30 -21.00 -21.42
C PRO A 485 -15.66 -20.37 -21.11
N THR A 486 -16.75 -21.14 -21.25
CA THR A 486 -18.10 -20.62 -21.02
C THR A 486 -18.25 -20.15 -19.57
N LEU A 487 -18.78 -18.94 -19.41
CA LEU A 487 -19.18 -18.36 -18.13
C LEU A 487 -20.58 -17.78 -18.36
N VAL A 488 -21.60 -18.30 -17.68
CA VAL A 488 -22.99 -17.86 -17.92
C VAL A 488 -23.27 -16.62 -17.07
N ASN A 489 -22.95 -16.69 -15.78
CA ASN A 489 -23.09 -15.59 -14.84
C ASN A 489 -21.80 -15.40 -14.02
N PRO A 490 -21.52 -14.19 -13.49
CA PRO A 490 -20.38 -13.95 -12.61
C PRO A 490 -20.30 -14.90 -11.40
N GLU A 491 -21.43 -15.31 -10.82
CA GLU A 491 -21.52 -16.22 -9.65
C GLU A 491 -21.13 -17.67 -9.98
N ASP A 492 -21.04 -18.01 -11.27
CA ASP A 492 -20.44 -19.26 -11.72
C ASP A 492 -18.93 -19.30 -11.46
N SER A 493 -18.32 -18.15 -11.21
CA SER A 493 -16.90 -18.02 -10.97
C SER A 493 -16.47 -18.70 -9.68
N VAL A 494 -15.33 -19.37 -9.77
CA VAL A 494 -14.49 -19.86 -8.66
C VAL A 494 -13.07 -19.49 -9.03
N ILE A 495 -12.42 -18.69 -8.17
CA ILE A 495 -11.15 -18.03 -8.44
C ILE A 495 -10.03 -18.68 -7.65
N TYR A 496 -8.90 -18.92 -8.31
CA TYR A 496 -7.68 -19.45 -7.72
C TYR A 496 -6.51 -18.48 -7.93
N GLU A 497 -6.04 -17.85 -6.86
CA GLU A 497 -5.00 -16.82 -6.89
C GLU A 497 -3.60 -17.43 -6.91
N LEU A 498 -2.82 -17.12 -7.95
CA LEU A 498 -1.55 -17.78 -8.25
C LEU A 498 -0.49 -16.76 -8.68
N HIS A 499 0.74 -16.94 -8.21
CA HIS A 499 1.89 -16.17 -8.67
C HIS A 499 2.63 -16.91 -9.80
N VAL A 500 3.06 -16.18 -10.84
CA VAL A 500 3.73 -16.75 -12.03
C VAL A 500 4.99 -17.53 -11.65
N ARG A 501 5.78 -17.01 -10.69
CA ARG A 501 7.00 -17.69 -10.25
C ARG A 501 6.70 -18.93 -9.40
N ASP A 502 5.81 -18.78 -8.41
CA ASP A 502 5.42 -19.87 -7.49
C ASP A 502 4.91 -21.08 -8.28
N PHE A 503 4.17 -20.82 -9.37
CA PHE A 503 3.60 -21.85 -10.22
C PHE A 503 4.62 -22.85 -10.75
N SER A 504 5.87 -22.46 -11.03
CA SER A 504 6.76 -23.34 -11.80
C SER A 504 8.23 -23.29 -11.45
N ILE A 505 8.68 -22.39 -10.57
CA ILE A 505 10.11 -22.28 -10.26
C ILE A 505 10.70 -23.58 -9.70
N SER A 506 9.90 -24.30 -8.90
CA SER A 506 10.22 -25.60 -8.29
C SER A 506 9.74 -26.82 -9.10
N ASP A 507 8.99 -26.65 -10.19
CA ASP A 507 8.44 -27.78 -10.95
C ASP A 507 9.47 -28.36 -11.91
N GLU A 508 10.07 -29.48 -11.53
CA GLU A 508 11.10 -30.13 -12.35
C GLU A 508 10.56 -30.69 -13.68
N SER A 509 9.25 -30.92 -13.79
CA SER A 509 8.60 -31.33 -15.05
C SER A 509 8.55 -30.22 -16.08
N VAL A 510 8.68 -28.95 -15.66
CA VAL A 510 8.83 -27.80 -16.55
C VAL A 510 10.29 -27.68 -17.01
N PRO A 511 10.56 -27.46 -18.31
CA PRO A 511 11.92 -27.20 -18.79
C PRO A 511 12.58 -26.03 -18.05
N PRO A 512 13.86 -26.12 -17.65
CA PRO A 512 14.52 -25.09 -16.83
C PRO A 512 14.39 -23.65 -17.35
N LYS A 513 14.40 -23.45 -18.68
CA LYS A 513 14.26 -22.14 -19.31
C LYS A 513 12.87 -21.49 -19.15
N TYR A 514 11.85 -22.27 -18.78
CA TYR A 514 10.47 -21.83 -18.60
C TYR A 514 10.04 -21.78 -17.14
N ARG A 515 10.87 -22.25 -16.20
CA ARG A 515 10.55 -22.23 -14.77
C ARG A 515 10.50 -20.79 -14.25
N GLY A 516 9.39 -20.47 -13.59
CA GLY A 516 9.06 -19.14 -13.09
C GLY A 516 8.70 -18.12 -14.18
N LYS A 517 8.28 -18.58 -15.37
CA LYS A 517 8.02 -17.75 -16.56
C LYS A 517 6.59 -17.94 -17.07
N PHE A 518 6.09 -17.00 -17.87
CA PHE A 518 4.80 -17.13 -18.57
C PHE A 518 4.72 -18.43 -19.40
N MET A 519 5.83 -18.83 -20.01
CA MET A 519 5.90 -20.05 -20.82
C MET A 519 5.67 -21.34 -20.04
N ALA A 520 5.79 -21.36 -18.71
CA ALA A 520 5.48 -22.55 -17.91
C ALA A 520 4.04 -23.03 -18.12
N PHE A 521 3.09 -22.11 -18.29
CA PHE A 521 1.68 -22.41 -18.51
C PHE A 521 1.40 -23.09 -19.86
N THR A 522 2.36 -23.03 -20.80
CA THR A 522 2.26 -23.71 -22.11
C THR A 522 2.74 -25.16 -22.06
N VAL A 523 3.36 -25.59 -20.96
CA VAL A 523 3.88 -26.95 -20.78
C VAL A 523 2.75 -27.83 -20.25
N ASP A 524 1.92 -28.28 -21.19
CA ASP A 524 0.63 -28.94 -20.93
C ASP A 524 0.72 -30.19 -20.04
N ASP A 525 1.82 -30.94 -20.14
CA ASP A 525 2.12 -32.16 -19.39
C ASP A 525 2.91 -31.94 -18.09
N SER A 526 3.20 -30.69 -17.73
CA SER A 526 3.80 -30.36 -16.43
C SER A 526 2.86 -30.69 -15.27
N ASN A 527 3.42 -30.99 -14.10
CA ASN A 527 2.65 -31.31 -12.91
C ASN A 527 1.71 -30.14 -12.54
N GLY A 528 2.21 -28.90 -12.61
CA GLY A 528 1.40 -27.71 -12.38
C GLY A 528 0.21 -27.59 -13.33
N MET A 529 0.40 -27.75 -14.65
CA MET A 529 -0.71 -27.69 -15.60
C MET A 529 -1.69 -28.87 -15.47
N GLN A 530 -1.20 -30.08 -15.19
CA GLN A 530 -2.06 -31.23 -14.93
C GLN A 530 -2.92 -31.03 -13.68
N HIS A 531 -2.36 -30.40 -12.65
CA HIS A 531 -3.09 -30.02 -11.46
C HIS A 531 -4.19 -28.99 -11.77
N LEU A 532 -3.86 -27.89 -12.46
CA LEU A 532 -4.82 -26.85 -12.84
C LEU A 532 -5.96 -27.39 -13.74
N LYS A 533 -5.64 -28.26 -14.71
CA LYS A 533 -6.67 -28.95 -15.53
C LYS A 533 -7.61 -29.79 -14.68
N ALA A 534 -7.10 -30.55 -13.71
CA ALA A 534 -7.92 -31.36 -12.83
C ALA A 534 -8.85 -30.51 -11.95
N LEU A 535 -8.41 -29.32 -11.52
CA LEU A 535 -9.27 -28.35 -10.85
C LEU A 535 -10.33 -27.77 -11.80
N ALA A 536 -9.95 -27.40 -13.03
CA ALA A 536 -10.87 -26.87 -14.04
C ALA A 536 -11.98 -27.87 -14.39
N GLU A 537 -11.63 -29.15 -14.60
CA GLU A 537 -12.58 -30.25 -14.82
C GLU A 537 -13.57 -30.38 -13.65
N ALA A 538 -13.06 -30.28 -12.41
CA ALA A 538 -13.87 -30.35 -11.19
C ALA A 538 -14.81 -29.16 -11.02
N GLY A 539 -14.43 -27.97 -11.51
CA GLY A 539 -15.28 -26.77 -11.49
C GLY A 539 -14.59 -25.44 -11.22
N LEU A 540 -13.26 -25.42 -11.12
CA LEU A 540 -12.52 -24.17 -11.11
C LEU A 540 -12.70 -23.44 -12.45
N THR A 541 -12.77 -22.12 -12.43
CA THR A 541 -13.08 -21.33 -13.63
C THR A 541 -12.06 -20.26 -13.95
N HIS A 542 -11.39 -19.70 -12.93
CA HIS A 542 -10.50 -18.56 -13.10
C HIS A 542 -9.16 -18.78 -12.37
N ILE A 543 -8.07 -18.35 -13.01
CA ILE A 543 -6.78 -18.09 -12.37
C ILE A 543 -6.63 -16.58 -12.20
N HIS A 544 -6.53 -16.10 -10.96
CA HIS A 544 -6.12 -14.73 -10.66
C HIS A 544 -4.60 -14.72 -10.55
N LEU A 545 -3.93 -14.07 -11.50
CA LEU A 545 -2.49 -13.87 -11.44
C LEU A 545 -2.16 -12.67 -10.57
N LEU A 546 -1.29 -12.88 -9.56
CA LEU A 546 -0.57 -11.78 -8.90
C LEU A 546 0.10 -10.87 -9.95
N PRO A 547 0.50 -9.63 -9.59
CA PRO A 547 1.00 -8.63 -10.51
C PRO A 547 1.88 -9.18 -11.64
N ALA A 548 1.37 -9.07 -12.87
CA ALA A 548 2.03 -9.54 -14.09
C ALA A 548 2.25 -8.40 -15.11
N PHE A 549 1.92 -7.17 -14.72
CA PHE A 549 2.39 -5.94 -15.35
C PHE A 549 3.84 -5.65 -14.92
N ASP A 550 4.50 -4.69 -15.56
CA ASP A 550 5.90 -4.32 -15.29
C ASP A 550 6.10 -3.76 -13.87
N ILE A 551 6.88 -4.49 -13.06
CA ILE A 551 7.14 -4.19 -11.66
C ILE A 551 8.53 -3.61 -11.44
N ALA A 552 8.68 -2.81 -10.40
CA ALA A 552 9.94 -2.16 -10.08
C ALA A 552 10.91 -3.07 -9.29
N SER A 553 10.42 -4.04 -8.53
CA SER A 553 11.16 -4.68 -7.44
C SER A 553 12.01 -5.89 -7.83
N VAL A 554 11.90 -6.39 -9.07
CA VAL A 554 12.73 -7.50 -9.58
C VAL A 554 13.63 -7.01 -10.70
N ASN A 555 14.94 -7.29 -10.60
CA ASN A 555 15.86 -7.02 -11.71
C ASN A 555 15.60 -8.02 -12.84
N GLU A 556 15.25 -7.57 -14.03
CA GLU A 556 14.99 -8.40 -15.21
C GLU A 556 16.27 -9.06 -15.77
N ASN A 557 17.47 -8.72 -15.30
CA ASN A 557 18.71 -9.39 -15.68
C ASN A 557 18.95 -10.68 -14.87
N TYR A 558 18.57 -11.82 -15.45
CA TYR A 558 18.70 -13.14 -14.80
C TYR A 558 20.13 -13.49 -14.36
N SER A 559 21.15 -12.93 -15.03
CA SER A 559 22.56 -13.18 -14.70
C SER A 559 22.99 -12.55 -13.37
N THR A 560 22.23 -11.58 -12.86
CA THR A 560 22.49 -10.92 -11.58
C THR A 560 21.75 -11.54 -10.41
N TRP A 561 20.80 -12.45 -10.69
CA TRP A 561 20.03 -13.11 -9.65
C TRP A 561 20.92 -13.95 -8.75
N LYS A 562 20.69 -13.80 -7.45
CA LYS A 562 21.23 -14.67 -6.42
C LYS A 562 20.20 -15.74 -6.08
N SER A 563 20.68 -16.88 -5.62
CA SER A 563 19.86 -17.97 -5.11
C SER A 563 20.49 -18.49 -3.83
N VAL A 564 19.66 -19.01 -2.93
CA VAL A 564 20.13 -19.76 -1.77
C VAL A 564 20.66 -21.14 -2.18
N ASP A 565 21.55 -21.72 -1.37
CA ASP A 565 21.93 -23.12 -1.50
C ASP A 565 20.86 -23.98 -0.82
N GLU A 566 19.87 -24.41 -1.59
CA GLU A 566 18.75 -25.17 -1.06
C GLU A 566 19.17 -26.50 -0.40
N ASP A 567 20.22 -27.15 -0.90
CA ASP A 567 20.68 -28.41 -0.33
C ASP A 567 21.29 -28.19 1.05
N LEU A 568 22.00 -27.07 1.24
CA LEU A 568 22.43 -26.62 2.55
C LEU A 568 21.24 -26.28 3.46
N LEU A 569 20.26 -25.50 2.97
CA LEU A 569 19.10 -25.10 3.76
C LEU A 569 18.28 -26.31 4.24
N LYS A 570 18.15 -27.35 3.41
CA LYS A 570 17.51 -28.63 3.78
C LYS A 570 18.24 -29.39 4.90
N THR A 571 19.50 -29.08 5.19
CA THR A 571 20.24 -29.68 6.32
C THR A 571 19.94 -29.04 7.67
N TYR A 572 19.35 -27.83 7.68
CA TYR A 572 18.99 -27.13 8.90
C TYR A 572 17.70 -27.68 9.50
N GLY A 573 17.53 -27.45 10.81
CA GLY A 573 16.32 -27.87 11.52
C GLY A 573 15.07 -27.12 11.02
N PRO A 574 13.87 -27.69 11.20
CA PRO A 574 12.62 -27.13 10.67
C PRO A 574 12.20 -25.81 11.33
N ALA A 575 12.77 -25.50 12.50
CA ALA A 575 12.58 -24.25 13.24
C ALA A 575 13.90 -23.46 13.36
N SER A 576 14.86 -23.67 12.46
CA SER A 576 16.10 -22.92 12.47
C SER A 576 15.91 -21.54 11.84
N GLU A 577 16.61 -20.54 12.39
CA GLU A 577 16.66 -19.18 11.86
C GLU A 577 17.59 -19.06 10.63
N LEU A 578 18.43 -20.07 10.37
CA LEU A 578 19.47 -20.01 9.35
C LEU A 578 18.89 -19.93 7.94
N GLN A 579 17.72 -20.52 7.69
CA GLN A 579 17.01 -20.40 6.43
C GLN A 579 16.54 -18.96 6.20
N ALA A 580 15.89 -18.34 7.20
CA ALA A 580 15.47 -16.94 7.13
C ALA A 580 16.66 -16.02 6.88
N GLN A 581 17.76 -16.22 7.61
CA GLN A 581 18.98 -15.44 7.45
C GLN A 581 19.58 -15.59 6.04
N ALA A 582 19.60 -16.82 5.49
CA ALA A 582 20.12 -17.06 4.16
C ALA A 582 19.28 -16.38 3.06
N VAL A 583 17.95 -16.43 3.17
CA VAL A 583 17.05 -15.74 2.22
C VAL A 583 17.16 -14.22 2.39
N ALA A 584 17.17 -13.71 3.62
CA ALA A 584 17.29 -12.28 3.91
C ALA A 584 18.59 -11.66 3.35
N LEU A 585 19.69 -12.42 3.25
CA LEU A 585 20.95 -11.95 2.67
C LEU A 585 20.86 -11.65 1.16
N ILE A 586 19.89 -12.22 0.47
CA ILE A 586 19.69 -12.05 -0.98
C ILE A 586 18.36 -11.37 -1.33
N LYS A 587 17.61 -10.91 -0.33
CA LYS A 587 16.37 -10.14 -0.47
C LYS A 587 16.56 -8.97 -1.46
N GLY A 588 15.63 -8.80 -2.40
CA GLY A 588 15.73 -7.83 -3.50
C GLY A 588 16.84 -8.09 -4.54
N GLN A 589 17.53 -9.23 -4.47
CA GLN A 589 18.59 -9.64 -5.42
C GLN A 589 18.34 -11.02 -6.03
N ASP A 590 17.26 -11.70 -5.66
CA ASP A 590 16.79 -12.92 -6.32
C ASP A 590 15.78 -12.56 -7.42
N GLY A 591 15.08 -13.57 -7.95
CA GLY A 591 14.05 -13.38 -8.97
C GLY A 591 12.64 -13.30 -8.41
N PHE A 592 12.46 -13.01 -7.12
CA PHE A 592 11.17 -13.09 -6.43
C PHE A 592 10.72 -11.73 -5.89
N ASN A 593 9.49 -11.35 -6.23
CA ASN A 593 8.67 -10.41 -5.48
C ASN A 593 7.20 -10.71 -5.83
N TRP A 594 6.22 -10.37 -4.98
CA TRP A 594 4.81 -10.40 -5.39
C TRP A 594 4.49 -9.41 -6.50
N GLY A 595 5.17 -8.26 -6.53
CA GLY A 595 5.07 -7.28 -7.61
C GLY A 595 4.03 -6.17 -7.41
N TYR A 596 3.58 -5.94 -6.17
CA TYR A 596 2.76 -4.76 -5.81
C TYR A 596 3.61 -3.47 -5.79
N ASP A 597 4.42 -3.26 -6.83
CA ASP A 597 5.37 -2.16 -7.00
C ASP A 597 5.30 -1.64 -8.46
N PRO A 598 4.23 -0.95 -8.88
CA PRO A 598 4.02 -0.64 -10.29
C PRO A 598 5.09 0.27 -10.87
N TYR A 599 5.64 -0.14 -12.02
CA TYR A 599 6.52 0.69 -12.83
C TYR A 599 5.83 1.11 -14.14
N HIS A 600 5.27 0.17 -14.91
CA HIS A 600 4.44 0.46 -16.09
C HIS A 600 3.17 -0.40 -16.12
N TYR A 601 2.01 0.23 -15.99
CA TYR A 601 0.73 -0.47 -15.84
C TYR A 601 0.28 -1.31 -17.04
N THR A 602 0.73 -0.99 -18.27
CA THR A 602 0.21 -1.59 -19.52
C THR A 602 1.25 -2.45 -20.28
N THR A 603 2.33 -2.85 -19.62
CA THR A 603 3.36 -3.74 -20.20
C THR A 603 3.48 -5.01 -19.35
N PRO A 604 3.55 -6.22 -19.94
CA PRO A 604 3.85 -7.43 -19.17
C PRO A 604 5.22 -7.37 -18.47
N GLU A 605 5.34 -8.04 -17.33
CA GLU A 605 6.60 -8.10 -16.57
C GLU A 605 7.71 -8.83 -17.34
N GLY A 606 8.89 -8.21 -17.45
CA GLY A 606 10.00 -8.80 -18.22
C GLY A 606 10.75 -9.89 -17.45
N SER A 607 10.73 -9.89 -16.12
CA SER A 607 11.35 -10.96 -15.34
C SER A 607 10.63 -12.30 -15.50
N TYR A 608 9.35 -12.31 -15.90
CA TYR A 608 8.58 -13.52 -16.23
C TYR A 608 8.66 -13.93 -17.69
N ALA A 609 9.29 -13.14 -18.57
CA ALA A 609 9.59 -13.55 -19.93
C ALA A 609 10.85 -14.43 -19.99
N THR A 610 11.04 -15.18 -21.08
CA THR A 610 12.32 -15.87 -21.33
C THR A 610 13.40 -14.94 -21.86
N ASN A 611 12.99 -13.80 -22.42
CA ASN A 611 13.85 -12.73 -22.90
C ASN A 611 13.23 -11.37 -22.53
N PRO A 612 13.88 -10.58 -21.64
CA PRO A 612 13.34 -9.30 -21.19
C PRO A 612 13.58 -8.17 -22.20
N PHE A 613 14.32 -8.41 -23.29
CA PHE A 613 14.62 -7.37 -24.28
C PHE A 613 13.47 -7.20 -25.28
N GLY A 614 12.55 -6.29 -24.99
CA GLY A 614 11.48 -5.87 -25.91
C GLY A 614 10.29 -6.83 -25.95
N TYR A 615 9.69 -6.97 -27.13
CA TYR A 615 8.35 -7.50 -27.34
C TYR A 615 8.13 -9.00 -27.06
N VAL A 616 9.17 -9.79 -26.72
CA VAL A 616 9.00 -11.24 -26.43
C VAL A 616 8.00 -11.45 -25.28
N ARG A 617 8.05 -10.59 -24.26
CA ARG A 617 7.12 -10.59 -23.13
C ARG A 617 5.64 -10.48 -23.54
N ILE A 618 5.34 -9.77 -24.63
CA ILE A 618 3.97 -9.64 -25.16
C ILE A 618 3.48 -10.99 -25.69
N LEU A 619 4.30 -11.65 -26.51
CA LEU A 619 3.94 -12.93 -27.13
C LEU A 619 3.76 -14.01 -26.07
N GLU A 620 4.70 -14.13 -25.12
CA GLU A 620 4.66 -15.16 -24.09
C GLU A 620 3.49 -14.95 -23.11
N PHE A 621 3.13 -13.70 -22.79
CA PHE A 621 1.92 -13.41 -22.01
C PHE A 621 0.66 -13.86 -22.76
N ARG A 622 0.54 -13.55 -24.06
CA ARG A 622 -0.58 -14.02 -24.89
C ARG A 622 -0.62 -15.55 -24.98
N GLU A 623 0.53 -16.21 -25.09
CA GLU A 623 0.64 -17.68 -25.08
C GLU A 623 0.18 -18.29 -23.74
N MET A 624 0.54 -17.68 -22.61
CA MET A 624 0.03 -18.07 -21.29
C MET A 624 -1.50 -17.96 -21.22
N VAL A 625 -2.07 -16.81 -21.58
CA VAL A 625 -3.54 -16.59 -21.55
C VAL A 625 -4.24 -17.61 -22.46
N GLN A 626 -3.72 -17.82 -23.67
CA GLN A 626 -4.25 -18.80 -24.60
C GLN A 626 -4.21 -20.22 -24.01
N ALA A 627 -3.09 -20.63 -23.42
CA ALA A 627 -2.92 -21.97 -22.85
C ALA A 627 -3.86 -22.22 -21.66
N LEU A 628 -4.05 -21.23 -20.78
CA LEU A 628 -5.01 -21.32 -19.67
C LEU A 628 -6.45 -21.43 -20.18
N ASN A 629 -6.85 -20.58 -21.14
CA ASN A 629 -8.19 -20.61 -21.73
C ASN A 629 -8.49 -21.94 -22.44
N GLN A 630 -7.54 -22.46 -23.21
CA GLN A 630 -7.68 -23.76 -23.88
C GLN A 630 -7.80 -24.93 -22.90
N ASN A 631 -7.35 -24.73 -21.66
CA ASN A 631 -7.47 -25.69 -20.56
C ASN A 631 -8.64 -25.40 -19.62
N GLY A 632 -9.62 -24.59 -20.07
CA GLY A 632 -10.87 -24.37 -19.35
C GLY A 632 -10.80 -23.28 -18.28
N LEU A 633 -9.71 -22.51 -18.21
CA LEU A 633 -9.49 -21.48 -17.19
C LEU A 633 -9.45 -20.08 -17.80
N ARG A 634 -10.26 -19.18 -17.28
CA ARG A 634 -10.19 -17.74 -17.52
C ARG A 634 -9.04 -17.12 -16.73
N VAL A 635 -8.53 -15.98 -17.20
CA VAL A 635 -7.40 -15.28 -16.55
C VAL A 635 -7.85 -13.95 -15.98
N VAL A 636 -7.74 -13.80 -14.67
CA VAL A 636 -7.86 -12.52 -13.97
C VAL A 636 -6.47 -11.94 -13.73
N MET A 637 -6.31 -10.64 -13.90
CA MET A 637 -5.07 -9.93 -13.59
C MET A 637 -5.25 -9.08 -12.34
N ASP A 638 -4.30 -9.19 -11.40
CA ASP A 638 -4.16 -8.21 -10.32
C ASP A 638 -3.66 -6.88 -10.90
N VAL A 639 -4.39 -5.80 -10.61
CA VAL A 639 -4.06 -4.44 -11.07
C VAL A 639 -3.92 -3.51 -9.87
N VAL A 640 -2.84 -2.72 -9.88
CA VAL A 640 -2.41 -1.94 -8.71
C VAL A 640 -2.35 -0.47 -9.08
N TYR A 641 -3.50 0.12 -9.41
CA TYR A 641 -3.55 1.53 -9.85
C TYR A 641 -3.52 2.53 -8.69
N ASN A 642 -3.66 2.08 -7.44
CA ASN A 642 -3.77 2.92 -6.24
C ASN A 642 -2.46 3.61 -5.83
N HIS A 643 -1.31 3.14 -6.33
CA HIS A 643 -0.01 3.76 -6.10
C HIS A 643 0.96 3.48 -7.26
N THR A 644 2.09 4.20 -7.26
CA THR A 644 3.30 3.86 -8.04
C THR A 644 4.44 3.46 -7.08
N SER A 645 5.42 2.69 -7.57
CA SER A 645 6.59 2.31 -6.74
C SER A 645 7.40 3.53 -6.25
N GLN A 646 7.59 4.54 -7.11
CA GLN A 646 8.36 5.75 -6.80
C GLN A 646 7.72 7.01 -7.43
N SER A 647 8.04 8.19 -6.89
CA SER A 647 7.53 9.50 -7.32
C SER A 647 8.67 10.53 -7.35
N GLY A 648 8.37 11.79 -7.66
CA GLY A 648 9.33 12.87 -7.74
C GLY A 648 10.44 12.60 -8.77
N GLN A 649 11.67 12.83 -8.35
CA GLN A 649 12.88 12.67 -9.18
C GLN A 649 13.57 11.32 -9.00
N ASP A 650 12.98 10.40 -8.24
CA ASP A 650 13.55 9.08 -7.98
C ASP A 650 13.70 8.26 -9.26
N GLU A 651 14.64 7.32 -9.28
CA GLU A 651 15.07 6.60 -10.49
C GLU A 651 13.89 5.98 -11.26
N LYS A 652 12.98 5.30 -10.57
CA LYS A 652 11.83 4.58 -11.13
C LYS A 652 10.53 5.40 -11.13
N SER A 653 10.60 6.70 -10.89
CA SER A 653 9.48 7.62 -11.11
C SER A 653 9.29 7.88 -12.61
N VAL A 654 8.07 7.65 -13.11
CA VAL A 654 7.67 7.91 -14.50
C VAL A 654 6.69 9.09 -14.55
N LEU A 655 5.50 8.89 -13.97
CA LEU A 655 4.39 9.84 -14.05
C LEU A 655 4.76 11.22 -13.51
N ASP A 656 5.41 11.26 -12.34
CA ASP A 656 5.73 12.52 -11.65
C ASP A 656 6.92 13.27 -12.27
N LYS A 657 7.74 12.60 -13.10
CA LYS A 657 8.76 13.27 -13.92
C LYS A 657 8.17 13.95 -15.16
N ILE A 658 6.97 13.55 -15.60
CA ILE A 658 6.29 14.12 -16.77
C ILE A 658 5.38 15.27 -16.36
N VAL A 659 4.53 15.05 -15.35
CA VAL A 659 3.61 16.07 -14.82
C VAL A 659 3.70 16.10 -13.29
N PRO A 660 4.72 16.80 -12.73
CA PRO A 660 4.96 16.84 -11.30
C PRO A 660 3.72 17.29 -10.50
N GLY A 661 3.36 16.53 -9.47
CA GLY A 661 2.27 16.83 -8.54
C GLY A 661 0.85 16.61 -9.10
N TYR A 662 0.71 15.95 -10.26
CA TYR A 662 -0.60 15.68 -10.86
C TYR A 662 -1.07 14.24 -10.66
N TYR A 663 -0.25 13.23 -10.97
CA TYR A 663 -0.73 11.83 -10.93
C TYR A 663 -0.83 11.25 -9.50
N HIS A 664 -0.21 11.93 -8.54
CA HIS A 664 -0.15 11.52 -7.14
C HIS A 664 -1.10 12.35 -6.29
N ARG A 665 -1.66 11.70 -5.26
CA ARG A 665 -2.46 12.40 -4.26
C ARG A 665 -1.53 13.10 -3.28
N LEU A 666 -1.84 14.36 -2.98
CA LEU A 666 -1.02 15.20 -2.10
C LEU A 666 -1.73 15.51 -0.77
N ASP A 667 -0.92 15.62 0.29
CA ASP A 667 -1.35 16.14 1.58
C ASP A 667 -1.54 17.67 1.53
N ALA A 668 -1.84 18.30 2.67
CA ALA A 668 -2.07 19.74 2.75
C ALA A 668 -0.78 20.57 2.54
N GLU A 669 0.39 19.94 2.66
CA GLU A 669 1.70 20.54 2.50
C GLU A 669 2.26 20.33 1.08
N GLY A 670 1.62 19.49 0.27
CA GLY A 670 2.04 19.15 -1.09
C GLY A 670 2.98 17.94 -1.17
N ASN A 671 3.10 17.13 -0.11
CA ASN A 671 3.81 15.86 -0.15
C ASN A 671 2.90 14.76 -0.68
N VAL A 672 3.50 13.76 -1.33
CA VAL A 672 2.76 12.58 -1.79
C VAL A 672 2.28 11.76 -0.60
N GLU A 673 0.98 11.45 -0.58
CA GLU A 673 0.37 10.56 0.42
C GLU A 673 0.91 9.12 0.24
N THR A 674 1.12 8.40 1.34
CA THR A 674 1.73 7.05 1.29
C THR A 674 1.00 5.98 2.09
N SER A 675 -0.30 6.17 2.33
CA SER A 675 -1.07 5.22 3.13
C SER A 675 -1.13 3.82 2.53
N THR A 676 -1.00 3.68 1.20
CA THR A 676 -1.10 2.40 0.49
C THR A 676 0.10 1.48 0.72
N CYS A 677 1.24 2.05 1.14
CA CYS A 677 2.60 1.51 1.31
C CYS A 677 3.64 2.30 0.49
N CYS A 678 3.23 2.81 -0.67
CA CYS A 678 4.07 3.49 -1.65
C CYS A 678 3.47 4.86 -2.02
N GLN A 679 3.67 5.35 -3.24
CA GLN A 679 3.31 6.71 -3.64
C GLN A 679 1.87 6.73 -4.17
N ASN A 680 0.89 7.11 -3.34
CA ASN A 680 -0.55 7.04 -3.67
C ASN A 680 -0.85 7.82 -4.96
N THR A 681 -1.59 7.21 -5.89
CA THR A 681 -2.10 7.89 -7.09
C THR A 681 -3.41 8.63 -6.76
N ALA A 682 -3.74 9.63 -7.57
CA ALA A 682 -4.99 10.38 -7.47
C ALA A 682 -5.91 10.06 -8.66
N THR A 683 -6.64 8.94 -8.60
CA THR A 683 -7.58 8.57 -9.68
C THR A 683 -8.82 9.48 -9.77
N GLU A 684 -9.04 10.35 -8.78
CA GLU A 684 -9.98 11.46 -8.88
C GLU A 684 -9.56 12.51 -9.93
N HIS A 685 -8.28 12.54 -10.34
CA HIS A 685 -7.82 13.39 -11.45
C HIS A 685 -8.08 12.72 -12.80
N ARG A 686 -8.61 13.48 -13.75
CA ARG A 686 -9.20 12.94 -15.00
C ARG A 686 -8.21 12.17 -15.86
N MET A 687 -6.96 12.60 -15.94
CA MET A 687 -5.95 11.92 -16.77
C MET A 687 -5.33 10.71 -16.07
N MET A 688 -5.42 10.61 -14.73
CA MET A 688 -5.07 9.39 -14.00
C MET A 688 -6.21 8.35 -14.11
N GLU A 689 -7.48 8.77 -13.99
CA GLU A 689 -8.64 7.92 -14.30
C GLU A 689 -8.54 7.36 -15.72
N LYS A 690 -8.28 8.24 -16.70
CA LYS A 690 -8.11 7.83 -18.09
C LYS A 690 -6.99 6.80 -18.26
N LEU A 691 -5.84 7.00 -17.64
CA LEU A 691 -4.72 6.05 -17.72
C LEU A 691 -5.12 4.68 -17.15
N MET A 692 -5.82 4.65 -16.03
CA MET A 692 -6.36 3.42 -15.44
C MET A 692 -7.33 2.72 -16.40
N VAL A 693 -8.33 3.44 -16.94
CA VAL A 693 -9.34 2.90 -17.84
C VAL A 693 -8.71 2.40 -19.16
N ASP A 694 -7.84 3.21 -19.78
CA ASP A 694 -7.17 2.84 -21.04
C ASP A 694 -6.27 1.60 -20.85
N SER A 695 -5.57 1.49 -19.72
CA SER A 695 -4.76 0.32 -19.39
C SER A 695 -5.63 -0.94 -19.25
N VAL A 696 -6.73 -0.87 -18.49
CA VAL A 696 -7.68 -1.98 -18.34
C VAL A 696 -8.26 -2.42 -19.70
N VAL A 697 -8.69 -1.47 -20.53
CA VAL A 697 -9.20 -1.77 -21.88
C VAL A 697 -8.13 -2.41 -22.75
N THR A 698 -6.87 -2.00 -22.62
CA THR A 698 -5.76 -2.62 -23.34
C THR A 698 -5.54 -4.07 -22.90
N TRP A 699 -5.51 -4.34 -21.60
CA TRP A 699 -5.42 -5.72 -21.09
C TRP A 699 -6.59 -6.59 -21.55
N ALA A 700 -7.81 -6.04 -21.54
CA ALA A 700 -9.00 -6.73 -22.00
C ALA A 700 -8.95 -7.04 -23.50
N THR A 701 -8.57 -6.08 -24.35
CA THR A 701 -8.67 -6.23 -25.81
C THR A 701 -7.43 -6.86 -26.44
N GLU A 702 -6.25 -6.40 -26.06
CA GLU A 702 -4.98 -6.79 -26.68
C GLU A 702 -4.39 -8.06 -26.06
N TYR A 703 -4.63 -8.29 -24.77
CA TYR A 703 -4.15 -9.46 -24.04
C TYR A 703 -5.27 -10.43 -23.65
N LYS A 704 -6.52 -10.12 -24.03
CA LYS A 704 -7.71 -10.95 -23.75
C LYS A 704 -7.79 -11.36 -22.28
N VAL A 705 -7.48 -10.48 -21.35
CA VAL A 705 -7.70 -10.74 -19.91
C VAL A 705 -9.21 -10.88 -19.65
N ASP A 706 -9.60 -11.85 -18.82
CA ASP A 706 -10.98 -12.24 -18.55
C ASP A 706 -11.56 -11.62 -17.26
N GLY A 707 -10.73 -10.95 -16.45
CA GLY A 707 -11.16 -10.23 -15.27
C GLY A 707 -10.06 -9.41 -14.62
N PHE A 708 -10.42 -8.54 -13.67
CA PHE A 708 -9.51 -7.65 -12.99
C PHE A 708 -9.78 -7.62 -11.49
N ARG A 709 -8.72 -7.87 -10.70
CA ARG A 709 -8.72 -7.64 -9.25
C ARG A 709 -8.02 -6.32 -8.97
N PHE A 710 -8.73 -5.37 -8.40
CA PHE A 710 -8.19 -4.06 -8.01
C PHE A 710 -7.63 -4.12 -6.59
N ASP A 711 -6.31 -4.00 -6.51
CA ASP A 711 -5.58 -3.80 -5.26
C ASP A 711 -6.01 -2.49 -4.59
N LEU A 712 -6.22 -2.54 -3.27
CA LEU A 712 -6.69 -1.40 -2.47
C LEU A 712 -7.76 -0.54 -3.17
N MET A 713 -8.79 -1.20 -3.74
CA MET A 713 -9.86 -0.55 -4.50
C MET A 713 -10.53 0.62 -3.75
N GLY A 714 -10.54 0.59 -2.42
CA GLY A 714 -11.01 1.68 -1.57
C GLY A 714 -10.25 3.01 -1.73
N HIS A 715 -9.10 3.04 -2.39
CA HIS A 715 -8.35 4.25 -2.75
C HIS A 715 -8.75 4.87 -4.09
N HIS A 716 -9.67 4.22 -4.81
CA HIS A 716 -10.30 4.74 -6.02
C HIS A 716 -11.69 5.32 -5.73
N MET A 717 -12.14 6.28 -6.53
CA MET A 717 -13.51 6.78 -6.45
C MET A 717 -14.49 5.72 -6.96
N LEU A 718 -15.69 5.66 -6.38
CA LEU A 718 -16.77 4.79 -6.87
C LEU A 718 -17.08 5.08 -8.36
N SER A 719 -17.01 6.35 -8.76
CA SER A 719 -17.17 6.77 -10.15
C SER A 719 -16.06 6.26 -11.06
N ASN A 720 -14.81 6.15 -10.58
CA ASN A 720 -13.72 5.59 -11.37
C ASN A 720 -14.00 4.11 -11.69
N MET A 721 -14.48 3.35 -10.70
CA MET A 721 -14.82 1.94 -10.88
C MET A 721 -16.02 1.73 -11.81
N GLN A 722 -17.01 2.64 -11.76
CA GLN A 722 -18.10 2.67 -12.72
C GLN A 722 -17.60 2.99 -14.14
N ALA A 723 -16.66 3.92 -14.30
CA ALA A 723 -16.05 4.22 -15.59
C ALA A 723 -15.30 3.00 -16.18
N VAL A 724 -14.60 2.22 -15.33
CA VAL A 724 -14.01 0.94 -15.74
C VAL A 724 -15.09 -0.04 -16.21
N ARG A 725 -16.17 -0.20 -15.44
CA ARG A 725 -17.27 -1.11 -15.78
C ARG A 725 -17.94 -0.72 -17.10
N ASP A 726 -18.26 0.56 -17.28
CA ASP A 726 -18.85 1.11 -18.51
C ASP A 726 -17.93 0.91 -19.72
N ALA A 727 -16.63 1.12 -19.56
CA ALA A 727 -15.66 0.93 -20.63
C ALA A 727 -15.54 -0.54 -21.06
N LEU A 728 -15.56 -1.47 -20.11
CA LEU A 728 -15.58 -2.90 -20.39
C LEU A 728 -16.91 -3.33 -21.03
N ASP A 729 -18.05 -2.88 -20.53
CA ASP A 729 -19.38 -3.24 -21.06
C ASP A 729 -19.60 -2.78 -22.52
N ALA A 730 -18.86 -1.76 -22.95
CA ALA A 730 -18.86 -1.29 -24.33
C ALA A 730 -18.09 -2.19 -25.31
N LEU A 731 -17.28 -3.14 -24.82
CA LEU A 731 -16.49 -4.06 -25.64
C LEU A 731 -17.33 -5.25 -26.11
N THR A 732 -17.22 -5.59 -27.39
CA THR A 732 -17.97 -6.69 -28.00
C THR A 732 -17.08 -7.63 -28.80
N LEU A 733 -17.46 -8.90 -28.90
CA LEU A 733 -16.70 -9.90 -29.68
C LEU A 733 -16.51 -9.48 -31.13
N GLU A 734 -17.53 -8.86 -31.75
CA GLU A 734 -17.49 -8.46 -33.16
C GLU A 734 -16.50 -7.31 -33.41
N LYS A 735 -16.47 -6.31 -32.52
CA LYS A 735 -15.69 -5.08 -32.72
C LYS A 735 -14.29 -5.17 -32.10
N ASP A 736 -14.21 -5.71 -30.89
CA ASP A 736 -13.04 -5.61 -30.02
C ASP A 736 -12.42 -7.00 -29.74
N GLY A 737 -13.04 -8.08 -30.23
CA GLY A 737 -12.53 -9.45 -30.11
C GLY A 737 -12.69 -10.08 -28.72
N VAL A 738 -13.44 -9.44 -27.82
CA VAL A 738 -13.75 -9.93 -26.46
C VAL A 738 -15.19 -9.57 -26.05
N ASP A 739 -15.83 -10.42 -25.25
CA ASP A 739 -17.12 -10.09 -24.63
C ASP A 739 -16.88 -9.37 -23.30
N GLY A 740 -16.97 -8.05 -23.32
CA GLY A 740 -16.68 -7.23 -22.15
C GLY A 740 -17.63 -7.41 -20.98
N LYS A 741 -18.88 -7.82 -21.24
CA LYS A 741 -19.86 -8.07 -20.18
C LYS A 741 -19.54 -9.33 -19.37
N SER A 742 -18.80 -10.26 -19.96
CA SER A 742 -18.30 -11.45 -19.26
C SER A 742 -16.98 -11.19 -18.52
N ILE A 743 -16.38 -9.99 -18.63
CA ILE A 743 -15.16 -9.65 -17.89
C ILE A 743 -15.55 -9.29 -16.46
N TYR A 744 -15.08 -10.08 -15.49
CA TYR A 744 -15.43 -9.88 -14.09
C TYR A 744 -14.48 -8.87 -13.40
N VAL A 745 -15.03 -7.99 -12.56
CA VAL A 745 -14.25 -6.96 -11.85
C VAL A 745 -14.54 -7.06 -10.37
N TYR A 746 -13.48 -7.09 -9.56
CA TYR A 746 -13.58 -7.09 -8.10
C TYR A 746 -12.35 -6.44 -7.48
N GLY A 747 -12.34 -6.22 -6.17
CA GLY A 747 -11.17 -5.65 -5.49
C GLY A 747 -11.30 -5.50 -3.98
N GLU A 748 -10.33 -4.83 -3.41
CA GLU A 748 -10.21 -4.60 -1.97
C GLU A 748 -10.87 -3.29 -1.52
N GLY A 749 -12.15 -3.36 -1.16
CA GLY A 749 -12.93 -2.19 -0.73
C GLY A 749 -12.64 -1.71 0.71
N TRP A 750 -11.40 -1.79 1.19
CA TRP A 750 -11.00 -1.36 2.54
C TRP A 750 -11.10 0.17 2.71
N ASP A 751 -11.50 0.66 3.88
CA ASP A 751 -11.69 2.11 4.16
C ASP A 751 -10.66 2.63 5.17
N PHE A 752 -9.55 3.20 4.68
CA PHE A 752 -8.46 3.73 5.52
C PHE A 752 -7.65 4.81 4.80
N GLY A 753 -6.68 5.41 5.49
CA GLY A 753 -5.85 6.48 4.94
C GLY A 753 -6.58 7.81 4.77
N GLU A 754 -6.09 8.63 3.85
CA GLU A 754 -6.59 9.95 3.50
C GLU A 754 -7.95 9.94 2.78
N VAL A 755 -8.34 8.80 2.19
CA VAL A 755 -9.63 8.62 1.51
C VAL A 755 -10.75 8.20 2.46
N ALA A 756 -10.41 7.79 3.68
CA ALA A 756 -11.33 7.17 4.63
C ALA A 756 -12.61 7.98 4.85
N LYS A 757 -13.75 7.30 5.01
CA LYS A 757 -15.05 7.96 5.25
C LYS A 757 -15.42 8.97 4.16
N ASN A 758 -15.04 8.69 2.93
CA ASN A 758 -15.26 9.54 1.76
C ASN A 758 -14.60 10.92 1.85
N ALA A 759 -13.49 11.07 2.58
CA ALA A 759 -12.86 12.38 2.84
C ALA A 759 -12.43 13.09 1.54
N ARG A 760 -12.00 12.34 0.52
CA ARG A 760 -11.61 12.87 -0.80
C ARG A 760 -12.74 12.78 -1.85
N GLY A 761 -13.89 12.22 -1.51
CA GLY A 761 -14.96 11.87 -2.45
C GLY A 761 -15.53 10.49 -2.12
N VAL A 762 -16.64 10.08 -2.75
CA VAL A 762 -17.22 8.75 -2.51
C VAL A 762 -16.29 7.69 -3.10
N ASN A 763 -15.53 7.01 -2.23
CA ASN A 763 -14.56 5.99 -2.61
C ASN A 763 -15.19 4.59 -2.75
N ALA A 764 -14.57 3.68 -3.49
CA ALA A 764 -15.09 2.35 -3.82
C ALA A 764 -14.91 1.34 -2.66
N THR A 765 -15.46 1.67 -1.49
CA THR A 765 -15.43 0.82 -0.29
C THR A 765 -16.52 -0.25 -0.33
N GLN A 766 -16.39 -1.25 0.54
CA GLN A 766 -17.42 -2.30 0.73
C GLN A 766 -18.81 -1.72 1.01
N LEU A 767 -18.92 -0.62 1.77
CA LEU A 767 -20.21 -0.01 2.09
C LEU A 767 -20.81 0.82 0.93
N ASN A 768 -19.97 1.26 -0.01
CA ASN A 768 -20.38 2.11 -1.13
C ASN A 768 -20.61 1.33 -2.43
N ILE A 769 -20.05 0.11 -2.57
CA ILE A 769 -20.01 -0.64 -3.84
C ILE A 769 -21.36 -1.27 -4.24
N GLY A 770 -22.26 -1.47 -3.28
CA GLY A 770 -23.48 -2.25 -3.50
C GLY A 770 -24.37 -1.67 -4.61
N GLY A 771 -24.74 -2.51 -5.58
CA GLY A 771 -25.54 -2.19 -6.77
C GLY A 771 -24.71 -1.83 -8.01
N THR A 772 -23.39 -1.98 -7.96
CA THR A 772 -22.49 -1.74 -9.12
C THR A 772 -22.18 -3.00 -9.90
N GLY A 773 -22.42 -4.18 -9.31
CA GLY A 773 -21.99 -5.45 -9.88
C GLY A 773 -20.48 -5.71 -9.80
N ILE A 774 -19.74 -4.93 -9.02
CA ILE A 774 -18.30 -5.10 -8.78
C ILE A 774 -18.09 -5.85 -7.46
N GLY A 775 -17.29 -6.90 -7.49
CA GLY A 775 -16.97 -7.72 -6.32
C GLY A 775 -16.09 -7.00 -5.29
N VAL A 776 -16.32 -7.28 -4.00
CA VAL A 776 -15.41 -6.90 -2.91
C VAL A 776 -15.10 -8.09 -2.01
N PHE A 777 -13.85 -8.17 -1.53
CA PHE A 777 -13.44 -9.18 -0.55
C PHE A 777 -14.23 -9.09 0.76
N ASN A 778 -14.72 -10.23 1.24
CA ASN A 778 -15.49 -10.36 2.47
C ASN A 778 -14.62 -10.82 3.66
N ASP A 779 -14.02 -9.85 4.34
CA ASP A 779 -13.31 -9.97 5.62
C ASP A 779 -14.19 -10.47 6.78
N ARG A 780 -15.50 -10.20 6.79
CA ARG A 780 -16.39 -10.66 7.88
C ARG A 780 -16.47 -12.17 7.94
N LEU A 781 -16.71 -12.82 6.80
CA LEU A 781 -16.72 -14.28 6.73
C LEU A 781 -15.32 -14.86 6.96
N ARG A 782 -14.28 -14.26 6.35
CA ARG A 782 -12.89 -14.67 6.57
C ARG A 782 -12.56 -14.74 8.07
N ASP A 783 -12.82 -13.67 8.81
CA ASP A 783 -12.48 -13.57 10.23
C ASP A 783 -13.38 -14.46 11.09
N GLY A 784 -14.67 -14.59 10.76
CA GLY A 784 -15.57 -15.52 11.44
C GLY A 784 -15.12 -16.97 11.32
N VAL A 785 -14.65 -17.39 10.13
CA VAL A 785 -14.18 -18.76 9.88
C VAL A 785 -12.80 -19.00 10.50
N ARG A 786 -11.82 -18.11 10.24
CA ARG A 786 -10.43 -18.27 10.67
C ARG A 786 -10.22 -17.97 12.14
N GLY A 787 -10.83 -16.90 12.66
CA GLY A 787 -10.64 -16.40 14.02
C GLY A 787 -9.69 -15.22 14.12
N GLY A 788 -10.10 -14.21 14.90
CA GLY A 788 -9.39 -12.93 15.01
C GLY A 788 -9.38 -12.15 13.70
N ASN A 789 -8.51 -11.14 13.62
CA ASN A 789 -8.19 -10.43 12.38
C ASN A 789 -6.65 -10.41 12.17
N PRO A 790 -6.14 -9.97 11.00
CA PRO A 790 -4.71 -9.95 10.69
C PRO A 790 -3.79 -9.19 11.67
N PHE A 791 -4.35 -8.32 12.51
CA PHE A 791 -3.61 -7.47 13.46
C PHE A 791 -3.70 -7.95 14.92
N ASP A 792 -4.54 -8.95 15.21
CA ASP A 792 -4.69 -9.52 16.55
C ASP A 792 -3.56 -10.51 16.90
N ASP A 793 -3.62 -11.09 18.11
CA ASP A 793 -2.85 -12.29 18.44
C ASP A 793 -3.22 -13.40 17.42
N PRO A 794 -2.23 -13.96 16.68
CA PRO A 794 -2.49 -14.90 15.60
C PRO A 794 -3.12 -16.21 16.07
N ARG A 795 -3.11 -16.50 17.38
CA ARG A 795 -3.68 -17.73 17.96
C ARG A 795 -5.18 -17.63 18.26
N LEU A 796 -5.80 -16.45 18.17
CA LEU A 796 -7.24 -16.32 18.41
C LEU A 796 -8.05 -17.20 17.45
N GLN A 797 -9.00 -17.96 17.98
CA GLN A 797 -9.73 -18.98 17.26
C GLN A 797 -11.02 -18.44 16.63
N GLY A 798 -11.45 -19.09 15.55
CA GLY A 798 -12.71 -18.85 14.87
C GLY A 798 -13.55 -20.12 14.79
N PHE A 799 -14.57 -20.08 13.95
CA PHE A 799 -15.51 -21.19 13.77
C PHE A 799 -14.79 -22.49 13.38
N SER A 800 -13.87 -22.45 12.41
CA SER A 800 -13.19 -23.64 11.90
C SER A 800 -11.99 -24.10 12.74
N THR A 801 -11.50 -23.27 13.68
CA THR A 801 -10.24 -23.51 14.38
C THR A 801 -10.40 -23.76 15.88
N GLY A 802 -11.62 -23.97 16.36
CA GLY A 802 -11.90 -24.52 17.70
C GLY A 802 -12.43 -23.56 18.75
N LEU A 803 -12.80 -22.31 18.41
CA LEU A 803 -13.33 -21.36 19.38
C LEU A 803 -14.49 -21.96 20.19
N TYR A 804 -14.44 -21.87 21.53
CA TYR A 804 -15.37 -22.46 22.50
C TYR A 804 -15.46 -24.01 22.51
N LEU A 805 -15.45 -24.65 21.35
CA LEU A 805 -15.65 -26.10 21.19
C LEU A 805 -14.40 -26.90 21.57
N PHE A 806 -13.23 -26.33 21.29
CA PHE A 806 -11.93 -26.92 21.53
C PHE A 806 -10.88 -25.81 21.74
N PRO A 807 -10.99 -25.06 22.85
CA PRO A 807 -10.24 -23.83 23.05
C PRO A 807 -8.75 -24.09 23.23
N ASN A 808 -7.91 -23.22 22.67
CA ASN A 808 -6.47 -23.20 22.91
C ASN A 808 -6.09 -22.28 24.09
N ASP A 809 -4.81 -22.24 24.45
CA ASP A 809 -4.31 -21.45 25.59
C ASP A 809 -4.41 -19.92 25.39
N ALA A 810 -4.63 -19.44 24.16
CA ALA A 810 -4.78 -18.01 23.87
C ALA A 810 -6.22 -17.51 24.07
N GLU A 811 -7.22 -18.39 24.01
CA GLU A 811 -8.62 -18.08 24.35
C GLU A 811 -8.80 -18.03 25.88
N THR A 812 -8.30 -16.94 26.47
CA THR A 812 -8.28 -16.69 27.92
C THR A 812 -9.62 -16.21 28.49
N GLN A 813 -10.57 -15.85 27.62
CA GLN A 813 -11.92 -15.46 28.02
C GLN A 813 -12.67 -16.63 28.67
N ASP A 814 -13.69 -16.34 29.49
CA ASP A 814 -14.47 -17.42 30.08
C ASP A 814 -15.34 -18.15 29.02
N PRO A 815 -15.81 -19.39 29.30
CA PRO A 815 -16.56 -20.15 28.30
C PRO A 815 -17.86 -19.50 27.82
N GLN A 816 -18.49 -18.59 28.59
CA GLN A 816 -19.69 -17.89 28.16
C GLN A 816 -19.35 -16.78 27.16
N GLU A 817 -18.25 -16.07 27.38
CA GLU A 817 -17.72 -15.07 26.45
C GLU A 817 -17.24 -15.71 25.14
N GLN A 818 -16.52 -16.83 25.23
CA GLN A 818 -16.10 -17.60 24.06
C GLN A 818 -17.31 -18.09 23.24
N LEU A 819 -18.35 -18.60 23.92
CA LEU A 819 -19.60 -18.99 23.26
C LEU A 819 -20.25 -17.77 22.58
N ALA A 820 -20.38 -16.64 23.28
CA ALA A 820 -20.98 -15.44 22.71
C ALA A 820 -20.25 -14.97 21.44
N LYS A 821 -18.92 -15.02 21.44
CA LYS A 821 -18.05 -14.71 20.29
C LYS A 821 -18.22 -15.72 19.15
N LEU A 822 -18.26 -17.02 19.44
CA LEU A 822 -18.53 -18.06 18.44
C LEU A 822 -19.89 -17.85 17.76
N LEU A 823 -20.91 -17.47 18.53
CA LEU A 823 -22.24 -17.21 18.00
C LEU A 823 -22.30 -15.92 17.16
N ASP A 824 -21.52 -14.89 17.50
CA ASP A 824 -21.36 -13.70 16.65
C ASP A 824 -20.70 -14.06 15.32
N TYR A 825 -19.62 -14.85 15.36
CA TYR A 825 -18.93 -15.34 14.16
C TYR A 825 -19.84 -16.21 13.30
N ALA A 826 -20.68 -17.05 13.91
CA ALA A 826 -21.66 -17.84 13.17
C ALA A 826 -22.68 -16.96 12.44
N ASP A 827 -23.11 -15.83 13.02
CA ASP A 827 -23.99 -14.87 12.34
C ASP A 827 -23.27 -14.14 11.19
N TRP A 828 -21.97 -13.82 11.33
CA TRP A 828 -21.14 -13.29 10.23
C TRP A 828 -20.97 -14.29 9.08
N ILE A 829 -20.78 -15.57 9.41
CA ILE A 829 -20.66 -16.64 8.42
C ILE A 829 -22.00 -16.84 7.70
N ARG A 830 -23.13 -16.84 8.42
CA ARG A 830 -24.47 -16.97 7.81
C ARG A 830 -24.76 -15.84 6.83
N ILE A 831 -24.49 -14.58 7.20
CA ILE A 831 -24.73 -13.47 6.26
C ILE A 831 -23.80 -13.57 5.05
N GLY A 832 -22.52 -13.95 5.24
CA GLY A 832 -21.59 -14.20 4.14
C GLY A 832 -22.01 -15.35 3.21
N LEU A 833 -22.51 -16.46 3.76
CA LEU A 833 -23.07 -17.60 3.01
C LEU A 833 -24.28 -17.18 2.16
N ALA A 834 -25.06 -16.18 2.60
CA ALA A 834 -26.20 -15.61 1.86
C ALA A 834 -25.81 -14.41 0.99
N GLY A 835 -24.59 -14.38 0.44
CA GLY A 835 -24.16 -13.35 -0.50
C GLY A 835 -23.77 -12.03 0.16
N ASN A 836 -23.66 -12.00 1.50
CA ASN A 836 -23.37 -10.82 2.31
C ASN A 836 -24.35 -9.65 2.09
N LEU A 837 -25.58 -9.99 1.71
CA LEU A 837 -26.62 -9.06 1.27
C LEU A 837 -27.13 -8.20 2.43
N LYS A 838 -27.15 -6.89 2.21
CA LYS A 838 -27.51 -5.94 3.28
C LYS A 838 -28.98 -6.05 3.71
N ASN A 839 -29.87 -6.51 2.83
CA ASN A 839 -31.30 -6.65 3.15
C ASN A 839 -31.70 -8.08 3.51
N TYR A 840 -30.79 -9.08 3.42
CA TYR A 840 -31.12 -10.46 3.81
C TYR A 840 -31.40 -10.53 5.31
N THR A 841 -32.50 -11.20 5.68
CA THR A 841 -32.93 -11.29 7.08
C THR A 841 -32.50 -12.61 7.71
N LEU A 842 -31.88 -12.55 8.90
CA LEU A 842 -31.55 -13.74 9.68
C LEU A 842 -31.94 -13.58 11.15
N THR A 843 -32.26 -14.71 11.80
CA THR A 843 -32.49 -14.77 13.25
C THR A 843 -31.16 -14.90 13.97
N GLN A 844 -30.73 -13.84 14.66
CA GLN A 844 -29.44 -13.76 15.34
C GLN A 844 -29.37 -14.67 16.56
N LYS A 845 -28.18 -14.79 17.14
CA LYS A 845 -27.92 -15.48 18.41
C LYS A 845 -28.85 -15.08 19.57
N ASP A 846 -29.39 -13.86 19.60
CA ASP A 846 -30.29 -13.40 20.66
C ASP A 846 -31.78 -13.67 20.37
N GLY A 847 -32.08 -14.30 19.23
CA GLY A 847 -33.42 -14.64 18.79
C GLY A 847 -34.15 -13.51 18.05
N LYS A 848 -33.52 -12.35 17.85
CA LYS A 848 -34.10 -11.28 17.02
C LYS A 848 -33.85 -11.57 15.54
N THR A 849 -34.88 -11.36 14.73
CA THR A 849 -34.73 -11.32 13.28
C THR A 849 -34.34 -9.91 12.86
N VAL A 850 -33.19 -9.78 12.20
CA VAL A 850 -32.66 -8.51 11.72
C VAL A 850 -32.17 -8.65 10.29
N ASP A 851 -32.01 -7.53 9.58
CA ASP A 851 -31.35 -7.53 8.27
C ASP A 851 -29.82 -7.49 8.37
N GLY A 852 -29.13 -7.78 7.26
CA GLY A 852 -27.68 -7.82 7.18
C GLY A 852 -26.96 -6.56 7.67
N ARG A 853 -27.58 -5.38 7.59
CA ARG A 853 -26.98 -4.11 8.06
C ARG A 853 -26.95 -3.99 9.58
N GLN A 854 -27.86 -4.70 10.24
CA GLN A 854 -28.01 -4.67 11.70
C GLN A 854 -27.10 -5.70 12.39
N ILE A 855 -26.52 -6.63 11.63
CA ILE A 855 -25.44 -7.49 12.11
C ILE A 855 -24.16 -6.66 12.09
N LEU A 856 -23.47 -6.58 13.23
CA LEU A 856 -22.30 -5.72 13.38
C LEU A 856 -21.01 -6.52 13.33
N TYR A 857 -20.07 -6.04 12.53
CA TYR A 857 -18.65 -6.41 12.51
C TYR A 857 -17.85 -5.17 12.89
N ASN A 858 -17.19 -5.19 14.05
CA ASN A 858 -16.43 -4.05 14.58
C ASN A 858 -17.22 -2.71 14.56
N ASN A 859 -18.49 -2.74 14.96
CA ASN A 859 -19.44 -1.62 14.93
C ASN A 859 -19.81 -1.08 13.54
N THR A 860 -19.48 -1.81 12.47
CA THR A 860 -19.93 -1.54 11.10
C THR A 860 -20.90 -2.61 10.62
N PRO A 861 -21.80 -2.31 9.66
CA PRO A 861 -22.63 -3.32 9.02
C PRO A 861 -21.79 -4.50 8.48
N ALA A 862 -22.21 -5.74 8.80
CA ALA A 862 -21.61 -6.94 8.23
C ALA A 862 -22.11 -7.16 6.79
N GLY A 863 -23.42 -7.07 6.56
CA GLY A 863 -24.02 -7.14 5.22
C GLY A 863 -24.00 -5.78 4.51
N TYR A 864 -23.48 -5.75 3.29
CA TYR A 864 -23.28 -4.52 2.51
C TYR A 864 -23.58 -4.63 1.01
N THR A 865 -23.65 -5.85 0.46
CA THR A 865 -23.91 -6.06 -0.98
C THR A 865 -25.40 -5.91 -1.31
N LEU A 866 -25.70 -5.72 -2.60
CA LEU A 866 -27.04 -5.77 -3.19
C LEU A 866 -27.20 -6.90 -4.21
N ASP A 867 -26.10 -7.52 -4.63
CA ASP A 867 -26.11 -8.65 -5.54
C ASP A 867 -25.07 -9.68 -5.06
N PRO A 868 -25.36 -11.00 -5.12
CA PRO A 868 -24.39 -12.02 -4.73
C PRO A 868 -23.06 -11.91 -5.46
N GLN A 869 -23.02 -11.47 -6.72
CA GLN A 869 -21.76 -11.27 -7.44
C GLN A 869 -20.85 -10.23 -6.77
N GLU A 870 -21.37 -9.37 -5.90
CA GLU A 870 -20.55 -8.36 -5.21
C GLU A 870 -19.77 -8.93 -4.02
N ASN A 871 -19.97 -10.20 -3.67
CA ASN A 871 -19.38 -10.88 -2.52
C ASN A 871 -18.25 -11.83 -2.95
N ILE A 872 -17.00 -11.41 -2.81
CA ILE A 872 -15.84 -12.30 -2.97
C ILE A 872 -15.56 -12.98 -1.64
N VAL A 873 -15.78 -14.30 -1.59
CA VAL A 873 -15.76 -15.07 -0.35
C VAL A 873 -14.49 -15.88 -0.23
N TYR A 874 -13.73 -15.66 0.85
CA TYR A 874 -12.40 -16.24 1.03
C TYR A 874 -12.06 -16.49 2.50
N VAL A 875 -11.07 -17.34 2.72
CA VAL A 875 -10.46 -17.61 4.04
C VAL A 875 -8.93 -17.59 4.00
N SER A 876 -8.35 -17.30 2.84
CA SER A 876 -6.91 -17.21 2.60
C SER A 876 -6.68 -16.51 1.27
N ALA A 877 -5.59 -15.76 1.20
CA ALA A 877 -5.06 -15.07 0.04
C ALA A 877 -3.53 -15.13 0.13
N HIS A 878 -2.83 -14.46 -0.79
CA HIS A 878 -1.38 -14.38 -0.82
C HIS A 878 -0.81 -13.68 0.43
N ASP A 879 -1.53 -12.68 0.95
CA ASP A 879 -1.22 -11.91 2.16
C ASP A 879 -1.71 -12.61 3.44
N ASN A 880 -1.03 -12.31 4.56
CA ASN A 880 -1.22 -12.99 5.85
C ASN A 880 -0.84 -14.48 5.79
N GLU A 881 -1.11 -15.22 6.86
CA GLU A 881 -0.82 -16.65 6.91
C GLU A 881 -1.74 -17.44 5.98
N THR A 882 -1.18 -18.45 5.29
CA THR A 882 -1.98 -19.46 4.57
C THR A 882 -3.01 -20.10 5.50
N ILE A 883 -4.09 -20.67 4.95
CA ILE A 883 -5.10 -21.31 5.81
C ILE A 883 -4.51 -22.50 6.61
N PHE A 884 -3.58 -23.26 6.03
CA PHE A 884 -2.90 -24.34 6.75
C PHE A 884 -2.10 -23.81 7.93
N ASP A 885 -1.30 -22.76 7.71
CA ASP A 885 -0.48 -22.11 8.75
C ASP A 885 -1.35 -21.49 9.85
N ALA A 886 -2.44 -20.84 9.47
CA ALA A 886 -3.41 -20.27 10.41
C ALA A 886 -4.04 -21.35 11.29
N VAL A 887 -4.42 -22.51 10.72
CA VAL A 887 -4.89 -23.65 11.49
C VAL A 887 -3.79 -24.17 12.43
N GLN A 888 -2.53 -24.19 11.99
CA GLN A 888 -1.43 -24.63 12.85
C GLN A 888 -1.28 -23.73 14.09
N LEU A 889 -1.37 -22.42 13.90
CA LEU A 889 -1.29 -21.42 14.97
C LEU A 889 -2.47 -21.47 15.94
N LYS A 890 -3.68 -21.74 15.42
CA LYS A 890 -4.93 -21.56 16.16
C LYS A 890 -5.47 -22.84 16.76
N ALA A 891 -5.21 -24.02 16.19
CA ALA A 891 -5.69 -25.26 16.76
C ALA A 891 -4.96 -25.57 18.08
N PRO A 892 -5.66 -26.10 19.11
CA PRO A 892 -5.05 -26.39 20.40
C PRO A 892 -3.98 -27.49 20.29
N ALA A 893 -3.05 -27.51 21.24
CA ALA A 893 -1.84 -28.34 21.17
C ALA A 893 -2.14 -29.85 21.04
N GLU A 894 -3.23 -30.32 21.63
CA GLU A 894 -3.69 -31.70 21.57
C GLU A 894 -4.38 -32.10 20.24
N ALA A 895 -4.71 -31.13 19.37
CA ALA A 895 -5.34 -31.40 18.08
C ALA A 895 -4.39 -32.19 17.18
N SER A 896 -4.83 -33.37 16.71
CA SER A 896 -4.02 -34.17 15.80
C SER A 896 -3.89 -33.49 14.44
N LEU A 897 -2.86 -33.85 13.66
CA LEU A 897 -2.76 -33.36 12.29
C LEU A 897 -3.96 -33.77 11.42
N ALA A 898 -4.60 -34.91 11.70
CA ALA A 898 -5.83 -35.30 11.01
C ALA A 898 -6.98 -34.33 11.32
N ASP A 899 -7.13 -33.90 12.58
CA ASP A 899 -8.12 -32.89 12.96
C ASP A 899 -7.83 -31.56 12.28
N ARG A 900 -6.56 -31.13 12.28
CA ARG A 900 -6.10 -29.88 11.65
C ARG A 900 -6.34 -29.86 10.13
N ILE A 901 -6.10 -30.97 9.44
CA ILE A 901 -6.45 -31.10 8.01
C ILE A 901 -7.96 -30.97 7.79
N ARG A 902 -8.78 -31.50 8.71
CA ARG A 902 -10.24 -31.38 8.60
C ARG A 902 -10.73 -29.99 8.97
N MET A 903 -10.08 -29.29 9.91
CA MET A 903 -10.28 -27.85 10.15
C MET A 903 -9.98 -27.03 8.90
N ASN A 904 -8.87 -27.33 8.20
CA ASN A 904 -8.52 -26.71 6.91
C ASN A 904 -9.62 -26.95 5.85
N ASN A 905 -10.03 -28.21 5.66
CA ASN A 905 -11.06 -28.56 4.69
C ASN A 905 -12.42 -27.94 5.03
N LEU A 906 -12.79 -27.90 6.32
CA LEU A 906 -13.99 -27.21 6.80
C LEU A 906 -13.91 -25.72 6.47
N ALA A 907 -12.78 -25.06 6.76
CA ALA A 907 -12.56 -23.65 6.44
C ALA A 907 -12.74 -23.36 4.95
N LEU A 908 -12.22 -24.22 4.06
CA LEU A 908 -12.35 -24.08 2.60
C LEU A 908 -13.75 -24.36 2.07
N SER A 909 -14.52 -25.24 2.74
CA SER A 909 -15.88 -25.55 2.32
C SER A 909 -16.86 -24.40 2.51
N VAL A 910 -16.61 -23.51 3.48
CA VAL A 910 -17.48 -22.36 3.76
C VAL A 910 -17.55 -21.41 2.56
N PRO A 911 -16.43 -20.83 2.05
CA PRO A 911 -16.47 -20.03 0.83
C PRO A 911 -16.98 -20.85 -0.37
N MET A 912 -16.60 -22.13 -0.51
CA MET A 912 -17.04 -22.94 -1.65
C MET A 912 -18.57 -23.05 -1.78
N PHE A 913 -19.28 -23.19 -0.66
CA PHE A 913 -20.74 -23.33 -0.64
C PHE A 913 -21.48 -22.02 -0.33
N SER A 914 -20.77 -20.89 -0.29
CA SER A 914 -21.39 -19.56 -0.16
C SER A 914 -22.03 -19.10 -1.47
N GLN A 915 -23.10 -18.33 -1.38
CA GLN A 915 -23.56 -17.47 -2.48
C GLN A 915 -22.53 -16.36 -2.73
N GLY A 916 -22.43 -15.93 -3.98
CA GLY A 916 -21.36 -15.05 -4.48
C GLY A 916 -20.20 -15.83 -5.09
N VAL A 917 -19.01 -15.23 -5.13
CA VAL A 917 -17.86 -15.74 -5.88
C VAL A 917 -16.78 -16.27 -4.92
N PRO A 918 -16.55 -17.59 -4.84
CA PRO A 918 -15.52 -18.17 -4.00
C PRO A 918 -14.12 -17.88 -4.54
N PHE A 919 -13.22 -17.59 -3.62
CA PHE A 919 -11.83 -17.27 -3.88
C PHE A 919 -10.91 -18.11 -3.00
N PHE A 920 -9.87 -18.66 -3.62
CA PHE A 920 -8.92 -19.57 -2.98
C PHE A 920 -7.49 -19.17 -3.32
N HIS A 921 -6.61 -19.21 -2.33
CA HIS A 921 -5.19 -18.98 -2.54
C HIS A 921 -4.54 -20.24 -3.10
N ALA A 922 -3.60 -20.07 -4.04
CA ALA A 922 -2.95 -21.21 -4.65
C ALA A 922 -2.27 -22.07 -3.59
N GLY A 923 -2.62 -23.36 -3.61
CA GLY A 923 -2.11 -24.36 -2.71
C GLY A 923 -2.97 -24.61 -1.47
N ASP A 924 -4.04 -23.86 -1.26
CA ASP A 924 -5.01 -24.15 -0.19
C ASP A 924 -5.53 -25.59 -0.24
N ASP A 925 -5.73 -26.10 -1.45
CA ASP A 925 -6.19 -27.46 -1.73
C ASP A 925 -5.13 -28.54 -1.45
N ILE A 926 -3.84 -28.17 -1.47
CA ILE A 926 -2.70 -29.05 -1.16
C ILE A 926 -2.03 -28.69 0.18
N LEU A 927 -2.77 -28.05 1.08
CA LEU A 927 -2.32 -27.72 2.44
C LEU A 927 -1.08 -26.81 2.48
N ARG A 928 -0.91 -25.93 1.48
CA ARG A 928 0.27 -25.06 1.34
C ARG A 928 0.58 -24.34 2.65
N SER A 929 1.85 -24.38 3.01
CA SER A 929 2.44 -23.62 4.08
C SER A 929 3.47 -22.64 3.51
N LYS A 930 3.65 -21.50 4.18
CA LYS A 930 4.79 -20.62 4.00
C LYS A 930 5.68 -20.62 5.25
N SER A 931 5.66 -21.73 6.00
CA SER A 931 6.36 -21.89 7.27
C SER A 931 6.01 -20.79 8.28
N LEU A 932 4.72 -20.43 8.35
CA LEU A 932 4.16 -19.35 9.19
C LEU A 932 4.53 -17.91 8.78
N ASP A 933 5.09 -17.71 7.58
CA ASP A 933 5.34 -16.37 7.05
C ASP A 933 4.01 -15.65 6.74
N ARG A 934 3.78 -14.54 7.43
CA ARG A 934 2.56 -13.72 7.30
C ARG A 934 2.63 -12.68 6.18
N ASN A 935 3.82 -12.37 5.66
CA ASN A 935 3.97 -11.33 4.63
C ASN A 935 5.15 -11.67 3.72
N SER A 936 4.92 -12.67 2.88
CA SER A 936 5.97 -13.36 2.13
C SER A 936 6.31 -12.70 0.79
N TYR A 937 5.99 -11.40 0.63
CA TYR A 937 6.15 -10.65 -0.62
C TYR A 937 7.56 -10.68 -1.19
N ASP A 938 8.56 -10.75 -0.31
CA ASP A 938 9.98 -10.78 -0.65
C ASP A 938 10.71 -11.77 0.28
N SER A 939 10.07 -12.94 0.46
CA SER A 939 10.61 -14.10 1.20
C SER A 939 11.12 -15.21 0.26
N GLY A 940 11.32 -14.89 -1.02
CA GLY A 940 11.95 -15.76 -2.00
C GLY A 940 11.21 -17.06 -2.32
N ASP A 941 11.83 -17.87 -3.19
CA ASP A 941 11.31 -19.17 -3.63
C ASP A 941 11.17 -20.18 -2.48
N TRP A 942 12.03 -20.06 -1.45
CA TRP A 942 12.13 -21.02 -0.36
C TRP A 942 10.85 -21.08 0.49
N PHE A 943 10.36 -19.91 0.92
CA PHE A 943 9.15 -19.85 1.76
C PHE A 943 7.86 -19.88 0.93
N ASN A 944 7.87 -19.44 -0.33
CA ASN A 944 6.68 -19.41 -1.18
C ASN A 944 6.43 -20.67 -2.02
N ARG A 945 7.29 -21.69 -1.93
CA ARG A 945 7.23 -22.89 -2.77
C ARG A 945 5.85 -23.54 -2.86
N LEU A 946 5.43 -23.84 -4.09
CA LEU A 946 4.41 -24.82 -4.42
C LEU A 946 5.07 -26.13 -4.89
N ASP A 947 4.56 -27.28 -4.43
CA ASP A 947 5.10 -28.60 -4.77
C ASP A 947 4.01 -29.47 -5.41
N TRP A 948 3.92 -29.42 -6.74
CA TRP A 948 2.94 -30.18 -7.53
C TRP A 948 3.20 -31.69 -7.57
N THR A 949 4.29 -32.18 -6.98
CA THR A 949 4.54 -33.62 -6.80
C THR A 949 3.80 -34.18 -5.58
N TYR A 950 3.20 -33.29 -4.78
CA TYR A 950 2.51 -33.58 -3.52
C TYR A 950 3.40 -34.25 -2.48
N GLN A 951 4.73 -34.14 -2.59
CA GLN A 951 5.64 -34.76 -1.62
C GLN A 951 5.78 -33.93 -0.34
N THR A 952 5.64 -32.61 -0.46
CA THR A 952 5.69 -31.67 0.65
C THR A 952 4.65 -30.58 0.48
N ASN A 953 4.25 -29.92 1.58
CA ASN A 953 3.42 -28.73 1.56
C ASN A 953 4.20 -27.46 1.97
N ASN A 954 5.54 -27.57 2.04
CA ASN A 954 6.46 -26.53 2.52
C ASN A 954 6.38 -26.18 4.04
N TRP A 955 5.73 -27.00 4.88
CA TRP A 955 5.73 -26.81 6.34
C TRP A 955 7.07 -27.18 6.98
N GLY A 956 7.52 -26.38 7.96
CA GLY A 956 8.71 -26.67 8.74
C GLY A 956 10.00 -26.54 7.95
N VAL A 957 10.12 -25.49 7.13
CA VAL A 957 11.31 -25.22 6.31
C VAL A 957 12.21 -24.12 6.90
N GLY A 958 12.07 -23.86 8.20
CA GLY A 958 12.75 -22.78 8.92
C GLY A 958 11.76 -21.77 9.48
N LEU A 959 12.22 -20.98 10.43
CA LEU A 959 11.46 -19.83 10.91
C LEU A 959 11.31 -18.80 9.76
N PRO A 960 10.18 -18.08 9.65
CA PRO A 960 9.92 -17.16 8.55
C PRO A 960 10.72 -15.85 8.69
N ILE A 961 10.89 -15.12 7.58
CA ILE A 961 11.55 -13.80 7.59
C ILE A 961 10.66 -12.77 8.29
N GLU A 962 9.41 -12.66 7.86
CA GLU A 962 8.43 -11.79 8.51
C GLU A 962 7.80 -12.52 9.71
N GLY A 963 7.73 -11.85 10.87
CA GLY A 963 7.26 -12.44 12.13
C GLY A 963 8.37 -12.89 13.09
N MET A 964 9.58 -12.31 13.00
CA MET A 964 10.68 -12.52 13.96
C MET A 964 10.27 -12.26 15.41
N ASP A 965 9.38 -11.30 15.63
CA ASP A 965 8.78 -10.97 16.93
C ASP A 965 7.88 -12.08 17.51
N ARG A 966 7.54 -13.09 16.70
CA ARG A 966 6.63 -14.19 17.04
C ARG A 966 7.30 -15.57 17.02
N TRP A 967 8.62 -15.62 16.84
CA TRP A 967 9.35 -16.89 16.73
C TRP A 967 9.20 -17.80 17.97
N ASP A 968 8.97 -17.25 19.16
CA ASP A 968 8.69 -18.03 20.37
C ASP A 968 7.39 -18.86 20.26
N ILE A 969 6.43 -18.40 19.45
CA ILE A 969 5.19 -19.13 19.14
C ILE A 969 5.45 -20.11 17.99
N TYR A 970 6.24 -19.72 16.99
CA TYR A 970 6.42 -20.47 15.75
C TYR A 970 7.36 -21.66 15.89
N ALA A 971 8.49 -21.47 16.58
CA ALA A 971 9.53 -22.48 16.74
C ALA A 971 9.02 -23.81 17.29
N PRO A 972 8.22 -23.88 18.38
CA PRO A 972 7.73 -25.15 18.90
C PRO A 972 6.78 -25.86 17.92
N LEU A 973 5.96 -25.12 17.16
CA LEU A 973 5.05 -25.70 16.15
C LEU A 973 5.84 -26.29 14.97
N LEU A 974 6.78 -25.52 14.42
CA LEU A 974 7.61 -25.95 13.29
C LEU A 974 8.53 -27.12 13.67
N ALA A 975 8.97 -27.20 14.91
CA ALA A 975 9.81 -28.28 15.42
C ALA A 975 9.07 -29.60 15.61
N ASP A 976 7.73 -29.61 15.68
CA ASP A 976 6.94 -30.81 15.90
C ASP A 976 6.75 -31.62 14.60
N PRO A 977 7.39 -32.80 14.46
CA PRO A 977 7.24 -33.63 13.26
C PRO A 977 5.81 -34.19 13.11
N ALA A 978 4.99 -34.20 14.17
CA ALA A 978 3.61 -34.67 14.10
C ALA A 978 2.71 -33.72 13.31
N LEU A 979 3.11 -32.45 13.13
CA LEU A 979 2.36 -31.43 12.37
C LEU A 979 2.70 -31.39 10.88
N LYS A 980 3.64 -32.24 10.41
CA LYS A 980 4.03 -32.28 9.00
C LYS A 980 3.15 -33.25 8.18
N PRO A 981 2.43 -32.77 7.14
CA PRO A 981 1.63 -33.64 6.27
C PRO A 981 2.44 -34.67 5.50
N SER A 982 1.90 -35.88 5.40
CA SER A 982 2.40 -36.91 4.48
C SER A 982 1.89 -36.68 3.04
N PRO A 983 2.57 -37.24 2.03
CA PRO A 983 2.14 -37.11 0.64
C PRO A 983 0.69 -37.58 0.38
N GLN A 984 0.27 -38.65 1.07
CA GLN A 984 -1.10 -39.16 0.95
C GLN A 984 -2.13 -38.18 1.53
N GLN A 985 -1.81 -37.50 2.62
CA GLN A 985 -2.69 -36.50 3.22
C GLN A 985 -2.84 -35.27 2.31
N ILE A 986 -1.75 -34.83 1.68
CA ILE A 986 -1.77 -33.74 0.70
C ILE A 986 -2.63 -34.13 -0.53
N THR A 987 -2.41 -35.33 -1.07
CA THR A 987 -3.20 -35.86 -2.20
C THR A 987 -4.69 -35.99 -1.86
N ASN A 988 -5.01 -36.41 -0.64
CA ASN A 988 -6.39 -36.51 -0.16
C ASN A 988 -7.03 -35.13 -0.02
N ALA A 989 -6.32 -34.13 0.52
CA ALA A 989 -6.81 -32.76 0.62
C ALA A 989 -7.16 -32.19 -0.77
N ALA A 990 -6.29 -32.38 -1.77
CA ALA A 990 -6.55 -31.94 -3.14
C ALA A 990 -7.78 -32.64 -3.75
N SER A 991 -8.00 -33.90 -3.40
CA SER A 991 -9.16 -34.66 -3.84
C SER A 991 -10.46 -34.17 -3.18
N VAL A 992 -10.43 -33.88 -1.87
CA VAL A 992 -11.57 -33.28 -1.14
C VAL A 992 -11.91 -31.90 -1.69
N PHE A 993 -10.93 -31.07 -2.02
CA PHE A 993 -11.18 -29.77 -2.64
C PHE A 993 -11.89 -29.89 -4.00
N LYS A 994 -11.46 -30.84 -4.85
CA LYS A 994 -12.16 -31.18 -6.10
C LYS A 994 -13.58 -31.68 -5.87
N GLU A 995 -13.81 -32.48 -4.83
CA GLU A 995 -15.16 -32.89 -4.44
C GLU A 995 -16.04 -31.68 -4.13
N PHE A 996 -15.51 -30.67 -3.42
CA PHE A 996 -16.26 -29.44 -3.15
C PHE A 996 -16.57 -28.63 -4.42
N LEU A 997 -15.61 -28.50 -5.35
CA LEU A 997 -15.84 -27.89 -6.66
C LEU A 997 -16.96 -28.61 -7.43
N GLN A 998 -16.92 -29.95 -7.47
CA GLN A 998 -17.91 -30.77 -8.15
C GLN A 998 -19.31 -30.59 -7.55
N ILE A 999 -19.41 -30.49 -6.21
CA ILE A 999 -20.68 -30.24 -5.52
C ILE A 999 -21.21 -28.84 -5.84
N ARG A 1000 -20.37 -27.79 -5.78
CA ARG A 1000 -20.81 -26.43 -6.14
C ARG A 1000 -21.32 -26.38 -7.59
N LYS A 1001 -20.60 -27.05 -8.50
CA LYS A 1001 -20.94 -27.14 -9.93
C LYS A 1001 -22.20 -27.97 -10.21
N SER A 1002 -22.55 -28.91 -9.33
CA SER A 1002 -23.66 -29.86 -9.58
C SER A 1002 -25.04 -29.21 -9.52
N SER A 1003 -25.17 -28.04 -8.89
CA SER A 1003 -26.44 -27.35 -8.68
C SER A 1003 -26.32 -25.83 -8.90
N PRO A 1004 -27.25 -25.19 -9.62
CA PRO A 1004 -27.36 -23.73 -9.66
C PRO A 1004 -27.81 -23.11 -8.32
N LEU A 1005 -28.36 -23.87 -7.37
CA LEU A 1005 -28.80 -23.33 -6.08
C LEU A 1005 -27.64 -22.81 -5.21
N PHE A 1006 -26.40 -23.23 -5.49
CA PHE A 1006 -25.19 -22.68 -4.85
C PHE A 1006 -24.74 -21.34 -5.45
N ARG A 1007 -25.35 -20.91 -6.56
CA ARG A 1007 -24.84 -19.87 -7.47
C ARG A 1007 -26.00 -19.02 -7.99
N LEU A 1008 -26.84 -18.55 -7.06
CA LEU A 1008 -27.99 -17.72 -7.36
C LEU A 1008 -27.53 -16.32 -7.79
N THR A 1009 -28.24 -15.74 -8.76
CA THR A 1009 -27.75 -14.58 -9.51
C THR A 1009 -28.40 -13.27 -9.12
N THR A 1010 -29.26 -13.26 -8.10
CA THR A 1010 -29.94 -12.05 -7.63
C THR A 1010 -30.21 -12.10 -6.13
N GLU A 1011 -30.32 -10.92 -5.51
CA GLU A 1011 -30.78 -10.78 -4.13
C GLU A 1011 -32.13 -11.48 -3.88
N GLU A 1012 -33.10 -11.33 -4.80
CA GLU A 1012 -34.43 -11.94 -4.70
C GLU A 1012 -34.36 -13.48 -4.67
N GLN A 1013 -33.57 -14.08 -5.58
CA GLN A 1013 -33.38 -15.53 -5.59
C GLN A 1013 -32.76 -16.02 -4.29
N VAL A 1014 -31.75 -15.31 -3.76
CA VAL A 1014 -31.14 -15.66 -2.47
C VAL A 1014 -32.16 -15.58 -1.34
N MET A 1015 -32.97 -14.53 -1.27
CA MET A 1015 -34.01 -14.37 -0.24
C MET A 1015 -35.07 -15.47 -0.29
N ASP A 1016 -35.47 -15.91 -1.49
CA ASP A 1016 -36.51 -16.93 -1.67
C ASP A 1016 -36.01 -18.37 -1.45
N THR A 1017 -34.72 -18.60 -1.68
CA THR A 1017 -34.13 -19.95 -1.74
C THR A 1017 -33.33 -20.27 -0.48
N VAL A 1018 -32.54 -19.30 0.02
CA VAL A 1018 -31.57 -19.51 1.10
C VAL A 1018 -32.21 -19.21 2.44
N SER A 1019 -32.09 -20.15 3.37
CA SER A 1019 -32.43 -19.95 4.77
C SER A 1019 -31.44 -20.68 5.67
N PHE A 1020 -31.37 -20.26 6.94
CA PHE A 1020 -30.52 -20.92 7.93
C PHE A 1020 -31.35 -21.56 9.02
N LEU A 1021 -30.99 -22.80 9.35
CA LEU A 1021 -31.48 -23.51 10.52
C LEU A 1021 -30.41 -23.46 11.61
N ASN A 1022 -30.74 -23.99 12.81
CA ASN A 1022 -29.88 -23.90 13.98
C ASN A 1022 -29.45 -22.45 14.30
N THR A 1023 -30.45 -21.58 14.47
CA THR A 1023 -30.30 -20.15 14.79
C THR A 1023 -30.92 -19.82 16.14
N GLY A 1024 -30.71 -18.61 16.67
CA GLY A 1024 -31.29 -18.19 17.95
C GLY A 1024 -30.45 -18.59 19.17
N PRO A 1025 -30.96 -18.34 20.39
CA PRO A 1025 -30.20 -18.54 21.63
C PRO A 1025 -29.99 -20.01 21.99
N GLU A 1026 -30.83 -20.90 21.48
CA GLU A 1026 -30.77 -22.35 21.74
C GLU A 1026 -30.05 -23.13 20.62
N GLN A 1027 -29.33 -22.42 19.73
CA GLN A 1027 -28.60 -23.07 18.65
C GLN A 1027 -27.49 -23.99 19.20
N ILE A 1028 -27.28 -25.13 18.55
CA ILE A 1028 -26.16 -26.04 18.82
C ILE A 1028 -24.87 -25.32 18.42
N PRO A 1029 -23.96 -25.01 19.37
CA PRO A 1029 -22.72 -24.31 19.05
C PRO A 1029 -21.86 -25.12 18.08
N GLY A 1030 -21.22 -24.44 17.11
CA GLY A 1030 -20.37 -25.09 16.12
C GLY A 1030 -21.10 -25.76 14.96
N LEU A 1031 -22.43 -25.65 14.89
CA LEU A 1031 -23.21 -26.14 13.75
C LEU A 1031 -23.83 -24.97 12.97
N ILE A 1032 -23.53 -24.86 11.68
CA ILE A 1032 -24.31 -24.02 10.75
C ILE A 1032 -25.05 -24.96 9.79
N VAL A 1033 -26.34 -24.72 9.59
CA VAL A 1033 -27.17 -25.48 8.66
C VAL A 1033 -27.74 -24.51 7.63
N MET A 1034 -27.20 -24.54 6.42
CA MET A 1034 -27.72 -23.78 5.29
C MET A 1034 -28.72 -24.65 4.53
N ARG A 1035 -29.89 -24.09 4.24
CA ARG A 1035 -30.97 -24.74 3.50
C ARG A 1035 -31.24 -23.98 2.22
N LEU A 1036 -31.24 -24.69 1.10
CA LEU A 1036 -31.54 -24.18 -0.23
C LEU A 1036 -32.80 -24.89 -0.73
N VAL A 1037 -33.92 -24.17 -0.85
CA VAL A 1037 -35.20 -24.73 -1.33
C VAL A 1037 -35.50 -24.19 -2.72
N ASP A 1038 -35.62 -25.07 -3.70
CA ASP A 1038 -35.91 -24.66 -5.06
C ASP A 1038 -37.40 -24.38 -5.28
N THR A 1039 -37.86 -23.25 -4.78
CA THR A 1039 -39.25 -22.81 -4.94
C THR A 1039 -39.60 -22.39 -6.36
N ASN A 1040 -38.59 -22.09 -7.18
CA ASN A 1040 -38.72 -21.49 -8.51
C ASN A 1040 -38.30 -22.43 -9.66
N GLN A 1041 -37.99 -23.70 -9.37
CA GLN A 1041 -37.54 -24.70 -10.36
C GLN A 1041 -36.27 -24.26 -11.12
N ILE A 1042 -35.32 -23.70 -10.38
CA ILE A 1042 -33.99 -23.29 -10.84
C ILE A 1042 -33.11 -24.51 -11.11
N ASP A 1043 -33.18 -25.53 -10.26
CA ASP A 1043 -32.40 -26.76 -10.36
C ASP A 1043 -33.24 -27.91 -10.93
N PRO A 1044 -32.85 -28.50 -12.07
CA PRO A 1044 -33.60 -29.61 -12.65
C PRO A 1044 -33.45 -30.94 -11.90
N ASN A 1045 -32.52 -31.06 -10.95
CA ASN A 1045 -32.16 -32.32 -10.28
C ASN A 1045 -32.59 -32.38 -8.80
N TYR A 1046 -32.59 -31.25 -8.09
CA TYR A 1046 -32.78 -31.21 -6.65
C TYR A 1046 -33.78 -30.15 -6.24
N SER A 1047 -34.84 -30.53 -5.52
CA SER A 1047 -35.81 -29.58 -4.97
C SER A 1047 -35.41 -28.98 -3.62
N GLU A 1048 -34.51 -29.66 -2.90
CA GLU A 1048 -33.96 -29.14 -1.65
C GLU A 1048 -32.52 -29.64 -1.42
N ILE A 1049 -31.65 -28.73 -0.97
CA ILE A 1049 -30.28 -29.03 -0.55
C ILE A 1049 -30.07 -28.53 0.88
N LEU A 1050 -29.47 -29.37 1.71
CA LEU A 1050 -29.03 -29.02 3.06
C LEU A 1050 -27.52 -29.14 3.16
N VAL A 1051 -26.87 -28.08 3.62
CA VAL A 1051 -25.43 -28.06 3.91
C VAL A 1051 -25.22 -27.90 5.40
N PHE A 1052 -24.57 -28.87 6.02
CA PHE A 1052 -24.22 -28.88 7.43
C PHE A 1052 -22.73 -28.63 7.57
N PHE A 1053 -22.35 -27.53 8.22
CA PHE A 1053 -20.98 -27.25 8.63
C PHE A 1053 -20.84 -27.58 10.11
N ASN A 1054 -20.21 -28.71 10.43
CA ASN A 1054 -19.97 -29.14 11.81
C ASN A 1054 -18.51 -28.84 12.21
N ALA A 1055 -18.31 -27.81 13.02
CA ALA A 1055 -17.02 -27.45 13.62
C ALA A 1055 -16.71 -28.17 14.94
N SER A 1056 -17.63 -28.97 15.47
CA SER A 1056 -17.40 -29.74 16.69
C SER A 1056 -16.47 -30.93 16.45
N GLN A 1057 -15.76 -31.34 17.51
CA GLN A 1057 -15.00 -32.60 17.56
C GLN A 1057 -15.89 -33.84 17.71
N ASP A 1058 -17.19 -33.63 17.92
CA ASP A 1058 -18.17 -34.69 18.07
C ASP A 1058 -19.10 -34.78 16.85
N THR A 1059 -19.70 -35.96 16.69
CA THR A 1059 -20.83 -36.12 15.76
C THR A 1059 -22.03 -35.35 16.29
N ILE A 1060 -22.56 -34.41 15.50
CA ILE A 1060 -23.76 -33.66 15.86
C ILE A 1060 -24.99 -34.35 15.27
N THR A 1061 -26.04 -34.46 16.08
CA THR A 1061 -27.36 -34.92 15.65
C THR A 1061 -28.29 -33.71 15.54
N PHE A 1062 -28.88 -33.50 14.36
CA PHE A 1062 -29.84 -32.42 14.12
C PHE A 1062 -31.17 -33.04 13.68
N SER A 1063 -32.28 -32.72 14.37
CA SER A 1063 -33.58 -33.34 14.11
C SER A 1063 -34.66 -32.30 13.88
N ASP A 1064 -35.50 -32.55 12.88
CA ASP A 1064 -36.73 -31.80 12.67
C ASP A 1064 -37.87 -32.79 12.34
N SER A 1065 -38.96 -32.70 13.11
CA SER A 1065 -40.12 -33.57 12.93
C SER A 1065 -40.81 -33.40 11.57
N THR A 1066 -40.62 -32.25 10.90
CA THR A 1066 -41.17 -31.99 9.57
C THR A 1066 -40.51 -32.83 8.48
N TRP A 1067 -39.31 -33.37 8.73
CA TRP A 1067 -38.59 -34.26 7.81
C TRP A 1067 -38.84 -35.74 8.06
N ILE A 1068 -39.75 -36.11 8.97
CA ILE A 1068 -40.16 -37.51 9.10
C ILE A 1068 -40.81 -37.96 7.79
N GLY A 1069 -40.20 -38.97 7.15
CA GLY A 1069 -40.59 -39.47 5.84
C GLY A 1069 -39.98 -38.72 4.64
N ALA A 1070 -39.12 -37.73 4.87
CA ALA A 1070 -38.41 -37.03 3.79
C ALA A 1070 -37.42 -37.95 3.06
N GLY A 1071 -37.08 -37.58 1.82
CA GLY A 1071 -36.26 -38.36 0.90
C GLY A 1071 -34.77 -38.01 0.84
N PHE A 1072 -34.23 -37.25 1.80
CA PHE A 1072 -32.84 -36.78 1.73
C PHE A 1072 -31.83 -37.93 1.62
N ALA A 1073 -30.90 -37.77 0.69
CA ALA A 1073 -29.73 -38.62 0.52
C ALA A 1073 -28.45 -37.78 0.67
N LEU A 1074 -27.36 -38.41 1.13
CA LEU A 1074 -26.04 -37.78 1.09
C LEU A 1074 -25.67 -37.52 -0.38
N HIS A 1075 -25.13 -36.34 -0.69
CA HIS A 1075 -24.79 -35.96 -2.07
C HIS A 1075 -23.88 -37.04 -2.71
N PRO A 1076 -24.13 -37.45 -3.97
CA PRO A 1076 -23.42 -38.58 -4.59
C PRO A 1076 -21.88 -38.48 -4.58
N VAL A 1077 -21.34 -37.27 -4.66
CA VAL A 1077 -19.90 -37.00 -4.51
C VAL A 1077 -19.40 -37.40 -3.12
N LEU A 1078 -20.11 -37.03 -2.05
CA LEU A 1078 -19.73 -37.34 -0.68
C LEU A 1078 -19.91 -38.82 -0.32
N VAL A 1079 -20.87 -39.51 -0.95
CA VAL A 1079 -21.00 -40.98 -0.82
C VAL A 1079 -19.73 -41.72 -1.27
N ASN A 1080 -19.05 -41.16 -2.27
CA ASN A 1080 -17.83 -41.71 -2.85
C ASN A 1080 -16.57 -40.93 -2.44
N SER A 1081 -16.65 -40.11 -1.39
CA SER A 1081 -15.55 -39.26 -0.95
C SER A 1081 -14.30 -40.06 -0.57
N VAL A 1082 -13.13 -39.50 -0.85
CA VAL A 1082 -11.86 -40.05 -0.33
C VAL A 1082 -11.74 -39.90 1.20
N ASP A 1083 -12.52 -39.00 1.81
CA ASP A 1083 -12.63 -38.86 3.26
C ASP A 1083 -13.67 -39.83 3.83
N ALA A 1084 -13.19 -40.97 4.36
CA ALA A 1084 -14.02 -41.99 4.98
C ALA A 1084 -14.78 -41.54 6.25
N ILE A 1085 -14.52 -40.34 6.78
CA ILE A 1085 -15.34 -39.73 7.84
C ILE A 1085 -16.55 -39.03 7.22
N ALA A 1086 -16.36 -38.29 6.13
CA ALA A 1086 -17.44 -37.60 5.41
C ALA A 1086 -18.53 -38.57 4.90
N THR A 1087 -18.13 -39.78 4.46
CA THR A 1087 -19.07 -40.82 4.00
C THR A 1087 -20.00 -41.35 5.10
N ARG A 1088 -19.75 -41.02 6.38
CA ARG A 1088 -20.55 -41.49 7.53
C ARG A 1088 -21.74 -40.57 7.83
N ALA A 1089 -21.81 -39.41 7.17
CA ALA A 1089 -22.97 -38.54 7.28
C ALA A 1089 -24.23 -39.29 6.80
N ALA A 1090 -25.29 -39.24 7.62
CA ALA A 1090 -26.48 -40.05 7.38
C ALA A 1090 -27.75 -39.31 7.76
N PHE A 1091 -28.83 -39.63 7.05
CA PHE A 1091 -30.18 -39.19 7.36
C PHE A 1091 -31.06 -40.38 7.72
N ASN A 1092 -31.77 -40.28 8.84
CA ASN A 1092 -32.78 -41.24 9.28
C ASN A 1092 -34.18 -40.66 9.05
N SER A 1093 -34.81 -41.08 7.94
CA SER A 1093 -36.14 -40.61 7.55
C SER A 1093 -37.24 -40.99 8.55
N THR A 1094 -37.10 -42.05 9.33
CA THR A 1094 -38.13 -42.43 10.32
C THR A 1094 -38.15 -41.51 11.55
N ALA A 1095 -37.02 -40.85 11.82
CA ALA A 1095 -36.87 -39.92 12.94
C ALA A 1095 -36.78 -38.44 12.50
N GLY A 1096 -36.57 -38.17 11.21
CA GLY A 1096 -36.32 -36.82 10.70
C GLY A 1096 -34.97 -36.28 11.19
N THR A 1097 -33.96 -37.16 11.29
CA THR A 1097 -32.70 -36.89 12.00
C THR A 1097 -31.48 -37.03 11.10
N PHE A 1098 -30.65 -36.00 11.07
CA PHE A 1098 -29.32 -35.99 10.46
C PHE A 1098 -28.24 -36.28 11.49
N SER A 1099 -27.24 -37.07 11.10
CA SER A 1099 -26.03 -37.35 11.88
C SER A 1099 -24.83 -36.82 11.09
N ILE A 1100 -24.18 -35.77 11.60
CA ILE A 1100 -23.10 -35.04 10.93
C ILE A 1100 -21.78 -35.35 11.63
N PRO A 1101 -20.81 -36.01 10.97
CA PRO A 1101 -19.52 -36.36 11.56
C PRO A 1101 -18.74 -35.11 12.04
N PRO A 1102 -17.80 -35.26 12.99
CA PRO A 1102 -17.04 -34.13 13.55
C PRO A 1102 -16.23 -33.40 12.48
N LEU A 1103 -15.95 -32.10 12.63
CA LEU A 1103 -15.10 -31.29 11.73
C LEU A 1103 -15.41 -31.46 10.23
N THR A 1104 -16.68 -31.65 9.86
CA THR A 1104 -17.10 -32.07 8.52
C THR A 1104 -18.12 -31.12 7.93
N THR A 1105 -18.01 -30.86 6.63
CA THR A 1105 -19.11 -30.31 5.84
C THR A 1105 -19.82 -31.42 5.10
N SER A 1106 -21.12 -31.57 5.36
CA SER A 1106 -21.96 -32.61 4.75
C SER A 1106 -23.08 -31.97 3.93
N VAL A 1107 -23.27 -32.45 2.71
CA VAL A 1107 -24.31 -31.96 1.79
C VAL A 1107 -25.32 -33.07 1.54
N PHE A 1108 -26.58 -32.80 1.83
CA PHE A 1108 -27.70 -33.70 1.53
C PHE A 1108 -28.58 -33.08 0.46
N VAL A 1109 -29.10 -33.92 -0.44
CA VAL A 1109 -29.96 -33.51 -1.54
C VAL A 1109 -31.26 -34.30 -1.48
N TRP A 1110 -32.34 -33.67 -1.91
CA TRP A 1110 -33.63 -34.31 -2.13
C TRP A 1110 -33.96 -34.26 -3.62
N GLU A 1111 -34.01 -35.43 -4.25
CA GLU A 1111 -34.45 -35.61 -5.64
C GLU A 1111 -35.99 -35.58 -5.73
N ASP A 1112 -36.52 -34.98 -6.81
CA ASP A 1112 -37.96 -34.94 -7.11
C ASP A 1112 -38.56 -36.29 -7.57
#